data_AF-A0A0Q9WAS1-F1
#
_entry.id   AF-A0A0Q9WAS1-F1
#
_cell.length_a   1.000
_cell.length_b   1.000
_cell.length_c   1.000
_cell.angle_alpha   90.00
_cell.angle_beta   90.00
_cell.angle_gamma   90.00
#
_symmetry.space_group_name_H-M   'P 1'
#
loop_
_entity.id
_entity.type
_entity.pdbx_description
1 polymer ?
#
loop_
_entity_poly.entity_id
_entity_poly.type
_entity_poly.pdbx_seq_one_letter_code
_entity_poly.pdbx_strand_id
1 'polypeptide(L)'
;MSENEDSESCDFANITEKVQQPVLEPEEMGILPPNHPLLRKFQQSLKEHLMRTKNKLENEIVDIKYEVKAKEDRREEQGLALYDMQNKITFQEQQIKEISAQIDEHIEKRQQEEAAVEIIKKEYEEKIKLTRAQKSLYHNRMMELEDLQSLGSNIRKWAYEVEDEVKNAKRIVSRDAQLQKQLSEEKRKSDILFYRLDMEVKKKEAELQSITEDETAIQEVVNVLNMSIADANTDLEALQNEHKRLTQAWSEVIIAIQLRDKILFQVQDNIRKQKESIKLNSNGIDAVKKQIAREMVLNKKLESFKQRMADDMSTLSRDCQREVDTLVVLQTRLDEFPDFLARTEADLQEATREGNKLISEIRRLDYVLDKNHQKKFRTEEAILKLAQDQLITDKASAYRLKLLNKAQEHRRNVDLSLSKVQNQLALAMLDVEKLRSVLFNTRKENDQIQENLTKAEEKSNSLDEDLKKMQTKIEIKMKRFEKLNNQIEEVQTVFGEDTGSPTELKIKQIEKSIQVGEHQIREHQQFWIMLQNHFVNLTHKRSEQLHEIQVTRKQLSIIKQKSLKVEQELEISENKTRDLKLDIQKFTSKLELLNEKIYTKRKHHNIEESEYEHEQAELSQKLKDTEMSTLKLEKDINELLNEIELSKDLVLDYHREALSWETKHKLIEETIDWTKTERSLNGEIGAMKVEIHRMTIRFNQLKRAQEKLVQDLEHCVMHREQIFVNATVKEHVDAKKKKYKNASQAQMKLEEVRNKTKVIQNEITYLSENRLMSDINNIERMVYILRKTQNDLQEVTNKDAGIRAQIEEALLSKHANLEQIIRKQNRAKAFRRLSNLKGQHKIVRSESSIQTQFEGQTEMNDTLMEIVQTLSRDYPEKKSFFAKIIHFLKE
;
A
#
# COMPACT_ATOMS: atom_id res chain seq x y z
N MET A 1 -4.37 104.01 -0.45
CA MET A 1 -5.78 104.44 -0.49
C MET A 1 -6.28 104.44 0.94
N SER A 2 -6.49 105.52 1.67
CA SER A 2 -6.42 106.98 1.46
C SER A 2 -6.34 107.58 2.90
N GLU A 3 -5.38 108.47 3.22
CA GLU A 3 -5.56 109.94 3.48
C GLU A 3 -6.53 110.23 4.66
N ASN A 4 -6.28 111.06 5.70
CA ASN A 4 -5.45 112.26 5.97
C ASN A 4 -5.46 112.51 7.52
N GLU A 5 -4.39 113.02 8.17
CA GLU A 5 -4.13 114.44 8.59
C GLU A 5 -5.29 115.10 9.38
N ASP A 6 -5.18 115.95 10.41
CA ASP A 6 -4.12 116.63 11.18
C ASP A 6 -4.85 117.39 12.34
N SER A 7 -4.14 117.83 13.39
CA SER A 7 -4.33 119.15 14.03
C SER A 7 -3.56 119.27 15.36
N GLU A 8 -2.55 120.13 15.33
CA GLU A 8 -1.66 120.59 16.40
C GLU A 8 -2.35 121.46 17.47
N SER A 9 -1.72 121.64 18.64
CA SER A 9 -1.17 122.95 19.07
C SER A 9 -0.58 122.90 20.49
N CYS A 10 0.67 123.38 20.62
CA CYS A 10 1.41 123.64 21.85
C CYS A 10 1.09 125.03 22.42
N ASP A 11 1.39 125.29 23.70
CA ASP A 11 2.13 126.52 24.07
C ASP A 11 2.72 126.51 25.51
N PHE A 12 3.88 127.16 25.61
CA PHE A 12 4.87 127.19 26.69
C PHE A 12 4.77 128.46 27.57
N ALA A 13 5.18 128.29 28.84
CA ALA A 13 6.01 129.18 29.69
C ALA A 13 5.58 130.60 30.18
N ASN A 14 5.81 130.74 31.50
CA ASN A 14 6.29 131.90 32.28
C ASN A 14 5.41 133.14 32.49
N ILE A 15 5.28 133.55 33.77
CA ILE A 15 5.73 134.87 34.31
C ILE A 15 5.71 134.83 35.84
N THR A 16 6.87 135.16 36.42
CA THR A 16 7.16 135.59 37.80
C THR A 16 6.59 136.97 38.09
N GLU A 17 6.02 137.18 39.29
CA GLU A 17 6.09 138.48 39.97
C GLU A 17 6.01 138.33 41.51
N LYS A 18 7.08 138.76 42.17
CA LYS A 18 7.14 139.09 43.61
C LYS A 18 6.25 140.31 43.87
N VAL A 19 5.72 140.48 45.09
CA VAL A 19 5.85 141.73 45.88
C VAL A 19 5.18 141.63 47.27
N GLN A 20 6.02 141.91 48.28
CA GLN A 20 5.82 142.63 49.55
C GLN A 20 5.00 142.06 50.73
N GLN A 21 5.76 141.77 51.79
CA GLN A 21 5.38 141.88 53.21
C GLN A 21 4.93 143.31 53.58
N PRO A 22 4.18 143.44 54.68
CA PRO A 22 4.52 144.43 55.69
C PRO A 22 4.73 143.81 57.07
N VAL A 23 5.83 144.22 57.69
CA VAL A 23 6.20 144.08 59.10
C VAL A 23 5.64 145.28 59.86
N LEU A 24 4.93 145.06 60.98
CA LEU A 24 4.67 146.02 62.07
C LEU A 24 4.56 145.18 63.36
N GLU A 25 5.65 145.11 64.12
CA GLU A 25 5.93 145.81 65.39
C GLU A 25 5.39 145.10 66.65
N PRO A 26 6.22 144.95 67.71
CA PRO A 26 5.93 144.16 68.89
C PRO A 26 5.27 145.00 70.00
N GLU A 27 4.14 144.55 70.56
CA GLU A 27 3.69 145.05 71.86
C GLU A 27 4.45 144.32 72.98
N GLU A 28 5.31 145.10 73.63
CA GLU A 28 6.06 144.72 74.82
C GLU A 28 5.15 144.49 76.04
N MET A 29 5.42 143.35 76.69
CA MET A 29 5.60 143.15 78.13
C MET A 29 4.51 143.56 79.13
N GLY A 30 4.18 142.55 79.95
CA GLY A 30 3.63 142.78 81.27
C GLY A 30 3.87 141.68 82.29
N ILE A 31 4.88 140.79 82.20
CA ILE A 31 5.26 139.90 83.32
C ILE A 31 6.78 139.69 83.37
N LEU A 32 7.34 139.78 84.58
CA LEU A 32 8.74 139.95 84.96
C LEU A 32 9.79 139.08 84.19
N PRO A 33 11.02 139.60 83.97
CA PRO A 33 12.09 138.90 83.27
C PRO A 33 12.54 137.57 83.93
N PRO A 34 12.92 136.55 83.14
CA PRO A 34 13.35 135.21 83.59
C PRO A 34 14.51 135.12 84.59
N ASN A 35 15.25 136.22 84.79
CA ASN A 35 16.43 136.28 85.65
C ASN A 35 16.15 136.88 87.03
N HIS A 36 14.89 136.84 87.49
CA HIS A 36 14.53 137.35 88.80
C HIS A 36 15.12 136.46 89.93
N PRO A 37 15.80 137.03 90.94
CA PRO A 37 16.55 136.28 91.96
C PRO A 37 15.71 135.26 92.76
N LEU A 38 14.38 135.47 92.82
CA LEU A 38 13.42 134.61 93.51
C LEU A 38 12.98 133.36 92.70
N LEU A 39 13.26 133.28 91.40
CA LEU A 39 12.89 132.14 90.52
C LEU A 39 14.02 131.11 90.32
N ARG A 40 15.25 131.41 90.75
CA ARG A 40 16.44 130.60 90.45
C ARG A 40 16.42 129.21 91.11
N LYS A 41 15.97 129.13 92.37
CA LYS A 41 15.81 127.84 93.07
C LYS A 41 14.66 127.00 92.50
N PHE A 42 13.59 127.64 92.04
CA PHE A 42 12.44 127.00 91.39
C PHE A 42 12.80 126.39 90.02
N GLN A 43 13.52 127.14 89.19
CA GLN A 43 13.96 126.68 87.85
C GLN A 43 14.93 125.49 87.93
N GLN A 44 15.82 125.45 88.93
CA GLN A 44 16.82 124.40 89.07
C GLN A 44 16.20 123.06 89.52
N SER A 45 15.29 123.11 90.49
CA SER A 45 14.58 121.91 90.99
C SER A 45 13.62 121.32 89.96
N LEU A 46 13.00 122.16 89.11
CA LEU A 46 12.14 121.71 88.01
C LEU A 46 12.94 121.03 86.89
N LYS A 47 14.14 121.54 86.59
CA LYS A 47 15.01 121.00 85.52
C LYS A 47 15.53 119.60 85.83
N GLU A 48 15.95 119.33 87.07
CA GLU A 48 16.43 117.99 87.45
C GLU A 48 15.32 116.92 87.42
N HIS A 49 14.10 117.29 87.79
CA HIS A 49 12.96 116.37 87.74
C HIS A 49 12.62 115.94 86.30
N LEU A 50 12.59 116.89 85.36
CA LEU A 50 12.29 116.64 83.96
C LEU A 50 13.37 115.81 83.22
N MET A 51 14.64 115.96 83.60
CA MET A 51 15.72 115.17 83.00
C MET A 51 15.66 113.70 83.44
N ARG A 52 15.26 113.41 84.68
CA ARG A 52 15.13 112.01 85.16
C ARG A 52 13.96 111.27 84.52
N THR A 53 12.84 111.96 84.23
CA THR A 53 11.69 111.35 83.56
C THR A 53 11.94 111.12 82.08
N LYS A 54 12.61 112.05 81.40
CA LYS A 54 13.02 111.89 80.00
C LYS A 54 13.89 110.65 79.78
N ASN A 55 14.93 110.47 80.58
CA ASN A 55 15.86 109.35 80.43
C ASN A 55 15.19 107.97 80.65
N LYS A 56 14.14 107.89 81.49
CA LYS A 56 13.38 106.64 81.69
C LYS A 56 12.56 106.27 80.45
N LEU A 57 11.87 107.24 79.85
CA LEU A 57 11.04 107.00 78.67
C LEU A 57 11.87 106.69 77.42
N GLU A 58 13.06 107.30 77.28
CA GLU A 58 13.96 107.00 76.17
C GLU A 58 14.44 105.53 76.22
N ASN A 59 14.74 105.00 77.42
CA ASN A 59 15.13 103.59 77.57
C ASN A 59 13.97 102.63 77.22
N GLU A 60 12.75 102.91 77.67
CA GLU A 60 11.58 102.07 77.35
C GLU A 60 11.27 102.02 75.85
N ILE A 61 11.48 103.13 75.13
CA ILE A 61 11.27 103.18 73.67
C ILE A 61 12.30 102.31 72.93
N VAL A 62 13.55 102.30 73.39
CA VAL A 62 14.61 101.48 72.78
C VAL A 62 14.32 100.00 72.96
N ASP A 63 13.90 99.58 74.16
CA ASP A 63 13.57 98.18 74.45
C ASP A 63 12.40 97.68 73.58
N ILE A 64 11.34 98.48 73.43
CA ILE A 64 10.19 98.11 72.59
C ILE A 64 10.59 98.00 71.11
N LYS A 65 11.42 98.92 70.61
CA LYS A 65 11.88 98.88 69.20
C LYS A 65 12.69 97.61 68.91
N TYR A 66 13.51 97.17 69.86
CA TYR A 66 14.26 95.92 69.72
C TYR A 66 13.34 94.69 69.67
N GLU A 67 12.34 94.62 70.56
CA GLU A 67 11.38 93.50 70.57
C GLU A 67 10.54 93.39 69.29
N VAL A 68 10.16 94.52 68.69
CA VAL A 68 9.40 94.53 67.43
C VAL A 68 10.25 93.96 66.29
N LYS A 69 11.49 94.44 66.15
CA LYS A 69 12.41 93.97 65.11
C LYS A 69 12.68 92.48 65.21
N ALA A 70 12.93 91.97 66.42
CA ALA A 70 13.15 90.54 66.65
C ALA A 70 11.93 89.66 66.32
N LYS A 71 10.70 90.20 66.39
CA LYS A 71 9.48 89.47 65.99
C LYS A 71 9.25 89.50 64.47
N GLU A 72 9.62 90.59 63.81
CA GLU A 72 9.55 90.72 62.35
C GLU A 72 10.52 89.74 61.68
N ASP A 73 11.78 89.70 62.13
CA ASP A 73 12.80 88.77 61.62
C ASP A 73 12.33 87.30 61.74
N ARG A 74 11.77 86.91 62.90
CA ARG A 74 11.19 85.56 63.09
C ARG A 74 10.00 85.27 62.18
N ARG A 75 9.17 86.26 61.87
CA ARG A 75 8.02 86.10 60.97
C ARG A 75 8.51 85.84 59.55
N GLU A 76 9.56 86.53 59.10
CA GLU A 76 10.15 86.34 57.79
C GLU A 76 10.82 84.97 57.65
N GLU A 77 11.58 84.53 58.65
CA GLU A 77 12.17 83.17 58.68
C GLU A 77 11.09 82.08 58.61
N GLN A 78 10.00 82.21 59.37
CA GLN A 78 8.88 81.28 59.31
C GLN A 78 8.14 81.33 57.97
N GLY A 79 8.01 82.52 57.37
CA GLY A 79 7.42 82.70 56.05
C GLY A 79 8.21 81.98 54.95
N LEU A 80 9.53 82.10 54.97
CA LEU A 80 10.42 81.39 54.03
C LEU A 80 10.33 79.87 54.20
N ALA A 81 10.36 79.38 55.45
CA ALA A 81 10.23 77.96 55.72
C ALA A 81 8.87 77.37 55.26
N LEU A 82 7.78 78.13 55.41
CA LEU A 82 6.46 77.74 54.91
C LEU A 82 6.39 77.74 53.38
N TYR A 83 7.02 78.71 52.72
CA TYR A 83 7.10 78.77 51.26
C TYR A 83 7.89 77.59 50.68
N ASP A 84 9.03 77.25 51.27
CA ASP A 84 9.82 76.08 50.88
C ASP A 84 9.04 74.77 51.08
N MET A 85 8.27 74.67 52.15
CA MET A 85 7.41 73.50 52.39
C MET A 85 6.27 73.44 51.37
N GLN A 86 5.68 74.58 51.00
CA GLN A 86 4.63 74.63 49.99
C GLN A 86 5.16 74.23 48.61
N ASN A 87 6.37 74.64 48.23
CA ASN A 87 7.02 74.19 47.00
C ASN A 87 7.31 72.68 47.00
N LYS A 88 7.65 72.09 48.15
CA LYS A 88 7.81 70.63 48.27
C LYS A 88 6.49 69.89 48.12
N ILE A 89 5.40 70.43 48.67
CA ILE A 89 4.06 69.84 48.55
C ILE A 89 3.59 69.89 47.09
N THR A 90 3.73 71.02 46.40
CA THR A 90 3.33 71.13 44.99
C THR A 90 4.12 70.18 44.09
N PHE A 91 5.41 70.00 44.36
CA PHE A 91 6.23 69.00 43.67
C PHE A 91 5.74 67.56 43.92
N GLN A 92 5.40 67.22 45.17
CA GLN A 92 4.83 65.90 45.50
C GLN A 92 3.45 65.68 44.87
N GLU A 93 2.60 66.71 44.81
CA GLU A 93 1.30 66.63 44.12
C GLU A 93 1.46 66.39 42.61
N GLN A 94 2.46 67.00 41.98
CA GLN A 94 2.80 66.74 40.57
C GLN A 94 3.25 65.29 40.37
N GLN A 95 4.14 64.78 41.24
CA GLN A 95 4.58 63.38 41.19
C GLN A 95 3.42 62.40 41.39
N ILE A 96 2.50 62.69 42.31
CA ILE A 96 1.30 61.85 42.52
C ILE A 96 0.43 61.84 41.25
N LYS A 97 0.22 63.00 40.61
CA LYS A 97 -0.54 63.06 39.35
C LYS A 97 0.12 62.28 38.22
N GLU A 98 1.44 62.35 38.10
CA GLU A 98 2.21 61.57 37.12
C GLU A 98 2.08 60.06 37.39
N ILE A 99 2.23 59.63 38.64
CA ILE A 99 2.08 58.22 39.02
C ILE A 99 0.63 57.75 38.81
N SER A 100 -0.37 58.56 39.16
CA SER A 100 -1.78 58.23 38.90
C SER A 100 -2.06 58.06 37.41
N ALA A 101 -1.55 58.95 36.55
CA ALA A 101 -1.69 58.81 35.10
C ALA A 101 -1.02 57.52 34.57
N GLN A 102 0.15 57.16 35.08
CA GLN A 102 0.81 55.89 34.73
C GLN A 102 0.00 54.67 35.19
N ILE A 103 -0.60 54.72 36.38
CA ILE A 103 -1.47 53.65 36.88
C ILE A 103 -2.69 53.49 35.99
N ASP A 104 -3.34 54.59 35.61
CA ASP A 104 -4.51 54.57 34.72
C ASP A 104 -4.16 53.99 33.35
N GLU A 105 -3.01 54.39 32.77
CA GLU A 105 -2.50 53.81 31.51
C GLU A 105 -2.25 52.30 31.64
N HIS A 106 -1.68 51.85 32.75
CA HIS A 106 -1.46 50.42 33.01
C HIS A 106 -2.76 49.64 33.21
N ILE A 107 -3.77 50.24 33.85
CA ILE A 107 -5.10 49.64 34.01
C ILE A 107 -5.77 49.49 32.64
N GLU A 108 -5.71 50.51 31.79
CA GLU A 108 -6.27 50.47 30.44
C GLU A 108 -5.58 49.40 29.58
N LYS A 109 -4.24 49.34 29.59
CA LYS A 109 -3.46 48.29 28.92
C LYS A 109 -3.84 46.89 29.43
N ARG A 110 -4.00 46.72 30.74
CA ARG A 110 -4.43 45.43 31.31
C ARG A 110 -5.83 45.05 30.83
N GLN A 111 -6.78 45.98 30.79
CA GLN A 111 -8.14 45.72 30.32
C GLN A 111 -8.16 45.34 28.83
N GLN A 112 -7.35 46.01 28.00
CA GLN A 112 -7.21 45.67 26.58
C GLN A 112 -6.63 44.25 26.39
N GLU A 113 -5.57 43.91 27.14
CA GLU A 113 -4.98 42.57 27.14
C GLU A 113 -5.96 41.49 27.64
N GLU A 114 -6.70 41.75 28.73
CA GLU A 114 -7.73 40.83 29.25
C GLU A 114 -8.85 40.60 28.23
N ALA A 115 -9.32 41.65 27.54
CA ALA A 115 -10.30 41.54 26.47
C ALA A 115 -9.77 40.73 25.28
N ALA A 116 -8.51 40.95 24.88
CA ALA A 116 -7.87 40.16 23.82
C ALA A 116 -7.74 38.67 24.21
N VAL A 117 -7.38 38.38 25.46
CA VAL A 117 -7.31 37.00 25.99
C VAL A 117 -8.69 36.35 26.02
N GLU A 118 -9.75 37.08 26.38
CA GLU A 118 -11.14 36.60 26.36
C GLU A 118 -11.56 36.18 24.94
N ILE A 119 -11.22 36.98 23.93
CA ILE A 119 -11.49 36.66 22.51
C ILE A 119 -10.72 35.40 22.10
N ILE A 120 -9.42 35.33 22.38
CA ILE A 120 -8.57 34.17 22.04
C ILE A 120 -9.08 32.90 22.72
N LYS A 121 -9.54 32.97 23.98
CA LYS A 121 -10.14 31.83 24.69
C LYS A 121 -11.40 31.32 23.99
N LYS A 122 -12.30 32.23 23.57
CA LYS A 122 -13.51 31.87 22.82
C LYS A 122 -13.17 31.19 21.49
N GLU A 123 -12.24 31.75 20.72
CA GLU A 123 -11.76 31.14 19.48
C GLU A 123 -11.14 29.75 19.71
N TYR A 124 -10.38 29.58 20.80
CA TYR A 124 -9.78 28.30 21.15
C TYR A 124 -10.83 27.25 21.54
N GLU A 125 -11.85 27.64 22.31
CA GLU A 125 -12.99 26.77 22.63
C GLU A 125 -13.77 26.34 21.38
N GLU A 126 -13.99 27.25 20.44
CA GLU A 126 -14.59 26.94 19.14
C GLU A 126 -13.72 25.97 18.32
N LYS A 127 -12.41 26.20 18.26
CA LYS A 127 -11.45 25.27 17.63
C LYS A 127 -11.46 23.89 18.29
N ILE A 128 -11.60 23.80 19.62
CA ILE A 128 -11.74 22.53 20.34
C ILE A 128 -13.05 21.83 19.93
N LYS A 129 -14.18 22.55 19.93
CA LYS A 129 -15.49 22.01 19.51
C LYS A 129 -15.42 21.49 18.08
N LEU A 130 -14.84 22.26 17.17
CA LEU A 130 -14.68 21.90 15.76
C LEU A 130 -13.76 20.68 15.59
N THR A 131 -12.66 20.61 16.33
CA THR A 131 -11.75 19.45 16.34
C THR A 131 -12.45 18.19 16.88
N ARG A 132 -13.28 18.32 17.93
CA ARG A 132 -14.08 17.19 18.46
C ARG A 132 -15.10 16.72 17.43
N ALA A 133 -15.80 17.65 16.76
CA ALA A 133 -16.75 17.32 15.71
C ALA A 133 -16.05 16.61 14.53
N GLN A 134 -14.89 17.11 14.08
CA GLN A 134 -14.09 16.46 13.05
C GLN A 134 -13.59 15.08 13.46
N LYS A 135 -13.14 14.89 14.71
CA LYS A 135 -12.76 13.56 15.23
C LYS A 135 -13.94 12.60 15.23
N SER A 136 -15.12 13.04 15.65
CA SER A 136 -16.34 12.23 15.61
C SER A 136 -16.71 11.85 14.18
N LEU A 137 -16.65 12.81 13.26
CA LEU A 137 -16.94 12.56 11.84
C LEU A 137 -15.92 11.62 11.21
N TYR A 138 -14.63 11.76 11.54
CA TYR A 138 -13.58 10.84 11.13
C TYR A 138 -13.85 9.42 11.64
N HIS A 139 -14.24 9.25 12.91
CA HIS A 139 -14.55 7.94 13.47
C HIS A 139 -15.75 7.29 12.76
N ASN A 140 -16.82 8.06 12.50
CA ASN A 140 -17.97 7.58 11.73
C ASN A 140 -17.56 7.16 10.31
N ARG A 141 -16.76 7.98 9.61
CA ARG A 141 -16.22 7.67 8.28
C ARG A 141 -15.32 6.43 8.30
N MET A 142 -14.58 6.22 9.38
CA MET A 142 -13.72 5.04 9.54
C MET A 142 -14.55 3.78 9.72
N MET A 143 -15.61 3.84 10.52
CA MET A 143 -16.58 2.72 10.64
C MET A 143 -17.27 2.43 9.30
N GLU A 144 -17.74 3.46 8.58
CA GLU A 144 -18.29 3.29 7.23
C GLU A 144 -17.27 2.64 6.27
N LEU A 145 -15.98 2.99 6.39
CA LEU A 145 -14.91 2.39 5.60
C LEU A 145 -14.69 0.91 5.95
N GLU A 146 -14.72 0.56 7.24
CA GLU A 146 -14.63 -0.83 7.71
C GLU A 146 -15.84 -1.65 7.23
N ASP A 147 -17.04 -1.09 7.31
CA ASP A 147 -18.27 -1.70 6.79
C ASP A 147 -18.18 -1.91 5.28
N LEU A 148 -17.77 -0.89 4.51
CA LEU A 148 -17.56 -1.00 3.07
C LEU A 148 -16.44 -1.97 2.70
N GLN A 149 -15.39 -2.06 3.50
CA GLN A 149 -14.30 -3.00 3.31
C GLN A 149 -14.77 -4.44 3.59
N SER A 150 -15.60 -4.64 4.61
CA SER A 150 -16.24 -5.92 4.91
C SER A 150 -17.19 -6.34 3.77
N LEU A 151 -18.00 -5.41 3.26
CA LEU A 151 -18.88 -5.61 2.12
C LEU A 151 -18.07 -5.94 0.86
N GLY A 152 -16.99 -5.22 0.60
CA GLY A 152 -16.09 -5.49 -0.53
C GLY A 152 -15.33 -6.82 -0.41
N SER A 153 -15.12 -7.33 0.80
CA SER A 153 -14.63 -8.69 1.04
C SER A 153 -15.72 -9.73 0.75
N ASN A 154 -16.94 -9.49 1.21
CA ASN A 154 -18.08 -10.39 0.97
C ASN A 154 -18.44 -10.47 -0.51
N ILE A 155 -18.48 -9.34 -1.23
CA ILE A 155 -18.69 -9.30 -2.68
C ILE A 155 -17.58 -10.06 -3.41
N ARG A 156 -16.32 -9.97 -2.96
CA ARG A 156 -15.24 -10.77 -3.53
C ARG A 156 -15.42 -12.27 -3.30
N LYS A 157 -15.86 -12.67 -2.10
CA LYS A 157 -16.19 -14.09 -1.81
C LYS A 157 -17.31 -14.58 -2.72
N TRP A 158 -18.41 -13.82 -2.83
CA TRP A 158 -19.51 -14.14 -3.73
C TRP A 158 -19.07 -14.20 -5.20
N ALA A 159 -18.21 -13.29 -5.64
CA ALA A 159 -17.66 -13.34 -6.99
C ALA A 159 -16.83 -14.61 -7.24
N TYR A 160 -16.03 -15.05 -6.25
CA TYR A 160 -15.30 -16.32 -6.35
C TYR A 160 -16.23 -17.53 -6.34
N GLU A 161 -17.25 -17.54 -5.47
CA GLU A 161 -18.26 -18.62 -5.42
C GLU A 161 -19.00 -18.73 -6.75
N VAL A 162 -19.45 -17.61 -7.32
CA VAL A 162 -20.09 -17.56 -8.64
C VAL A 162 -19.11 -17.98 -9.74
N GLU A 163 -17.85 -17.57 -9.70
CA GLU A 163 -16.85 -17.98 -10.69
C GLU A 163 -16.61 -19.50 -10.64
N ASP A 164 -16.55 -20.09 -9.44
CA ASP A 164 -16.41 -21.53 -9.25
C ASP A 164 -17.68 -22.28 -9.67
N GLU A 165 -18.87 -21.76 -9.38
CA GLU A 165 -20.14 -22.28 -9.91
C GLU A 165 -20.18 -22.23 -11.43
N VAL A 166 -19.73 -21.14 -12.06
CA VAL A 166 -19.63 -21.02 -13.52
C VAL A 166 -18.60 -21.98 -14.09
N LYS A 167 -17.45 -22.19 -13.43
CA LYS A 167 -16.46 -23.20 -13.83
C LYS A 167 -17.04 -24.61 -13.72
N ASN A 168 -17.82 -24.89 -12.68
CA ASN A 168 -18.50 -26.17 -12.50
C ASN A 168 -19.59 -26.36 -13.55
N ALA A 169 -20.40 -25.35 -13.83
CA ALA A 169 -21.40 -25.35 -14.89
C ALA A 169 -20.76 -25.55 -16.26
N LYS A 170 -19.66 -24.85 -16.59
CA LYS A 170 -18.89 -25.07 -17.82
C LYS A 170 -18.34 -26.50 -17.91
N ARG A 171 -17.86 -27.08 -16.80
CA ARG A 171 -17.42 -28.49 -16.76
C ARG A 171 -18.58 -29.45 -16.98
N ILE A 172 -19.76 -29.19 -16.40
CA ILE A 172 -20.97 -29.98 -16.62
C ILE A 172 -21.40 -29.88 -18.09
N VAL A 173 -21.52 -28.67 -18.65
CA VAL A 173 -21.88 -28.45 -20.06
C VAL A 173 -20.86 -29.09 -21.01
N SER A 174 -19.56 -29.01 -20.71
CA SER A 174 -18.54 -29.69 -21.52
C SER A 174 -18.65 -31.21 -21.44
N ARG A 175 -18.98 -31.76 -20.26
CA ARG A 175 -19.21 -33.20 -20.08
C ARG A 175 -20.47 -33.64 -20.82
N ASP A 176 -21.55 -32.88 -20.72
CA ASP A 176 -22.80 -33.14 -21.44
C ASP A 176 -22.61 -33.04 -22.95
N ALA A 177 -21.84 -32.07 -23.44
CA ALA A 177 -21.48 -31.97 -24.86
C ALA A 177 -20.65 -33.18 -25.33
N GLN A 178 -19.70 -33.66 -24.51
CA GLN A 178 -18.97 -34.90 -24.78
C GLN A 178 -19.88 -36.12 -24.80
N LEU A 179 -20.79 -36.23 -23.82
CA LEU A 179 -21.77 -37.31 -23.73
C LEU A 179 -22.72 -37.29 -24.95
N GLN A 180 -23.21 -36.12 -25.34
CA GLN A 180 -24.06 -35.90 -26.52
C GLN A 180 -23.33 -36.35 -27.79
N LYS A 181 -22.04 -36.01 -27.91
CA LYS A 181 -21.20 -36.44 -29.04
C LYS A 181 -21.05 -37.96 -29.07
N GLN A 182 -20.75 -38.58 -27.94
CA GLN A 182 -20.66 -40.05 -27.83
C GLN A 182 -21.99 -40.73 -28.19
N LEU A 183 -23.11 -40.24 -27.64
CA LEU A 183 -24.47 -40.71 -27.99
C LEU A 183 -24.78 -40.55 -29.47
N SER A 184 -24.35 -39.45 -30.10
CA SER A 184 -24.53 -39.23 -31.54
C SER A 184 -23.69 -40.20 -32.38
N GLU A 185 -22.46 -40.53 -31.93
CA GLU A 185 -21.59 -41.50 -32.59
C GLU A 185 -22.11 -42.92 -32.45
N GLU A 186 -22.60 -43.29 -31.26
CA GLU A 186 -23.29 -44.56 -30.98
C GLU A 186 -24.55 -44.68 -31.84
N LYS A 187 -25.38 -43.62 -31.90
CA LYS A 187 -26.58 -43.60 -32.74
C LYS A 187 -26.24 -43.75 -34.22
N ARG A 188 -25.19 -43.06 -34.70
CA ARG A 188 -24.69 -43.22 -36.07
C ARG A 188 -24.22 -44.66 -36.35
N LYS A 189 -23.52 -45.30 -35.42
CA LYS A 189 -23.12 -46.72 -35.56
C LYS A 189 -24.33 -47.64 -35.62
N SER A 190 -25.33 -47.38 -34.76
CA SER A 190 -26.60 -48.10 -34.74
C SER A 190 -27.37 -47.93 -36.05
N ASP A 191 -27.46 -46.71 -36.58
CA ASP A 191 -28.16 -46.45 -37.86
C ASP A 191 -27.45 -47.11 -39.06
N ILE A 192 -26.12 -47.13 -39.07
CA ILE A 192 -25.34 -47.89 -40.08
C ILE A 192 -25.61 -49.40 -39.96
N LEU A 193 -25.72 -49.92 -38.74
CA LEU A 193 -26.05 -51.33 -38.51
C LEU A 193 -27.48 -51.64 -38.98
N PHE A 194 -28.45 -50.79 -38.65
CA PHE A 194 -29.83 -50.92 -39.12
C PHE A 194 -29.90 -50.89 -40.64
N TYR A 195 -29.18 -49.97 -41.29
CA TYR A 195 -29.13 -49.93 -42.75
C TYR A 195 -28.51 -51.20 -43.35
N ARG A 196 -27.43 -51.74 -42.76
CA ARG A 196 -26.85 -53.02 -43.21
C ARG A 196 -27.82 -54.18 -43.04
N LEU A 197 -28.49 -54.27 -41.90
CA LEU A 197 -29.51 -55.28 -41.65
C LEU A 197 -30.68 -55.15 -42.63
N ASP A 198 -31.16 -53.94 -42.92
CA ASP A 198 -32.21 -53.69 -43.92
C ASP A 198 -31.77 -54.11 -45.33
N MET A 199 -30.52 -53.85 -45.71
CA MET A 199 -29.96 -54.32 -46.98
C MET A 199 -29.81 -55.84 -47.03
N GLU A 200 -29.41 -56.49 -45.94
CA GLU A 200 -29.37 -57.96 -45.87
C GLU A 200 -30.78 -58.56 -45.93
N VAL A 201 -31.76 -57.97 -45.24
CA VAL A 201 -33.17 -58.40 -45.31
C VAL A 201 -33.67 -58.30 -46.74
N LYS A 202 -33.49 -57.15 -47.42
CA LYS A 202 -33.88 -57.00 -48.83
C LYS A 202 -33.19 -58.00 -49.76
N LYS A 203 -31.92 -58.30 -49.52
CA LYS A 203 -31.20 -59.33 -50.28
C LYS A 203 -31.82 -60.71 -50.05
N LYS A 204 -32.17 -61.05 -48.80
CA LYS A 204 -32.82 -62.32 -48.47
C LYS A 204 -34.24 -62.41 -49.01
N GLU A 205 -35.00 -61.31 -49.02
CA GLU A 205 -36.32 -61.26 -49.65
C GLU A 205 -36.23 -61.49 -51.16
N ALA A 206 -35.24 -60.90 -51.85
CA ALA A 206 -35.01 -61.14 -53.27
C ALA A 206 -34.56 -62.60 -53.56
N GLU A 207 -33.68 -63.17 -52.73
CA GLU A 207 -33.30 -64.59 -52.82
C GLU A 207 -34.53 -65.51 -52.62
N LEU A 208 -35.42 -65.19 -51.68
CA LEU A 208 -36.63 -65.96 -51.41
C LEU A 208 -37.62 -65.86 -52.58
N GLN A 209 -37.81 -64.68 -53.16
CA GLN A 209 -38.63 -64.48 -54.36
C GLN A 209 -38.12 -65.35 -55.53
N SER A 210 -36.82 -65.34 -55.80
CA SER A 210 -36.22 -66.20 -56.84
C SER A 210 -36.48 -67.68 -56.59
N ILE A 211 -36.35 -68.14 -55.35
CA ILE A 211 -36.61 -69.55 -54.99
C ILE A 211 -38.09 -69.91 -55.18
N THR A 212 -39.01 -69.01 -54.83
CA THR A 212 -40.45 -69.26 -55.03
C THR A 212 -40.82 -69.30 -56.51
N GLU A 213 -40.18 -68.48 -57.36
CA GLU A 213 -40.36 -68.54 -58.82
C GLU A 213 -39.84 -69.88 -59.37
N ASP A 214 -38.66 -70.33 -58.93
CA ASP A 214 -38.10 -71.63 -59.31
C ASP A 214 -39.00 -72.80 -58.88
N GLU A 215 -39.58 -72.75 -57.67
CA GLU A 215 -40.51 -73.77 -57.17
C GLU A 215 -41.76 -73.88 -58.05
N THR A 216 -42.33 -72.73 -58.46
CA THR A 216 -43.49 -72.73 -59.37
C THR A 216 -43.16 -73.31 -60.74
N ALA A 217 -41.98 -73.00 -61.30
CA ALA A 217 -41.53 -73.54 -62.57
C ALA A 217 -41.29 -75.07 -62.51
N ILE A 218 -40.72 -75.57 -61.41
CA ILE A 218 -40.53 -77.02 -61.20
C ILE A 218 -41.90 -77.72 -61.10
N GLN A 219 -42.87 -77.12 -60.42
CA GLN A 219 -44.21 -77.70 -60.29
C GLN A 219 -44.93 -77.83 -61.65
N GLU A 220 -44.75 -76.86 -62.56
CA GLU A 220 -45.25 -76.96 -63.94
C GLU A 220 -44.59 -78.10 -64.72
N VAL A 221 -43.26 -78.26 -64.60
CA VAL A 221 -42.53 -79.37 -65.25
C VAL A 221 -43.00 -80.74 -64.73
N VAL A 222 -43.23 -80.87 -63.42
CA VAL A 222 -43.76 -82.10 -62.81
C VAL A 222 -45.16 -82.43 -63.34
N ASN A 223 -46.02 -81.43 -63.53
CA ASN A 223 -47.35 -81.63 -64.11
C ASN A 223 -47.28 -82.15 -65.56
N VAL A 224 -46.37 -81.60 -66.39
CA VAL A 224 -46.15 -82.07 -67.76
C VAL A 224 -45.62 -83.51 -67.79
N LEU A 225 -44.67 -83.85 -66.90
CA LEU A 225 -44.16 -85.22 -66.77
C LEU A 225 -45.26 -86.21 -66.36
N ASN A 226 -46.13 -85.84 -65.43
CA ASN A 226 -47.25 -86.69 -65.03
C ASN A 226 -48.24 -86.94 -66.18
N MET A 227 -48.51 -85.95 -67.02
CA MET A 227 -49.30 -86.14 -68.25
C MET A 227 -48.61 -87.12 -69.20
N SER A 228 -47.30 -86.97 -69.43
CA SER A 228 -46.54 -87.89 -70.30
C SER A 228 -46.50 -89.33 -69.77
N ILE A 229 -46.44 -89.52 -68.45
CA ILE A 229 -46.52 -90.85 -67.83
C ILE A 229 -47.90 -91.47 -68.04
N ALA A 230 -48.98 -90.68 -67.94
CA ALA A 230 -50.33 -91.15 -68.21
C ALA A 230 -50.47 -91.64 -69.67
N ASP A 231 -49.96 -90.87 -70.63
CA ASP A 231 -49.96 -91.25 -72.06
C ASP A 231 -49.14 -92.53 -72.30
N ALA A 232 -47.94 -92.64 -71.72
CA ALA A 232 -47.11 -93.84 -71.83
C ALA A 232 -47.76 -95.10 -71.24
N ASN A 233 -48.54 -94.95 -70.16
CA ASN A 233 -49.31 -96.07 -69.59
C ASN A 233 -50.44 -96.51 -70.53
N THR A 234 -51.12 -95.58 -71.21
CA THR A 234 -52.13 -95.94 -72.22
C THR A 234 -51.52 -96.69 -73.41
N ASP A 235 -50.33 -96.31 -73.84
CA ASP A 235 -49.58 -97.02 -74.89
C ASP A 235 -49.14 -98.43 -74.45
N LEU A 236 -48.72 -98.58 -73.20
CA LEU A 236 -48.37 -99.89 -72.63
C LEU A 236 -49.56 -100.86 -72.60
N GLU A 237 -50.75 -100.37 -72.24
CA GLU A 237 -51.97 -101.19 -72.29
C GLU A 237 -52.30 -101.63 -73.72
N ALA A 238 -52.09 -100.77 -74.71
CA ALA A 238 -52.25 -101.11 -76.12
C ALA A 238 -51.25 -102.20 -76.57
N LEU A 239 -49.97 -102.07 -76.21
CA LEU A 239 -48.94 -103.08 -76.52
C LEU A 239 -49.22 -104.43 -75.85
N GLN A 240 -49.72 -104.44 -74.61
CA GLN A 240 -50.05 -105.67 -73.92
C GLN A 240 -51.18 -106.45 -74.61
N ASN A 241 -52.14 -105.74 -75.22
CA ASN A 241 -53.19 -106.34 -76.02
C ASN A 241 -52.64 -106.93 -77.34
N GLU A 242 -51.70 -106.26 -78.00
CA GLU A 242 -51.01 -106.81 -79.17
C GLU A 242 -50.18 -108.05 -78.82
N HIS A 243 -49.47 -108.04 -77.70
CA HIS A 243 -48.69 -109.20 -77.24
C HIS A 243 -49.60 -110.42 -77.03
N LYS A 244 -50.80 -110.26 -76.43
CA LYS A 244 -51.77 -111.35 -76.30
C LYS A 244 -52.14 -111.96 -77.64
N ARG A 245 -52.38 -111.14 -78.67
CA ARG A 245 -52.66 -111.61 -80.04
C ARG A 245 -51.48 -112.37 -80.64
N LEU A 246 -50.26 -111.86 -80.47
CA LEU A 246 -49.05 -112.51 -80.99
C LEU A 246 -48.78 -113.86 -80.34
N THR A 247 -49.02 -113.99 -79.03
CA THR A 247 -48.84 -115.25 -78.30
C THR A 247 -49.81 -116.33 -78.78
N GLN A 248 -51.05 -115.97 -79.15
CA GLN A 248 -51.99 -116.91 -79.77
C GLN A 248 -51.48 -117.41 -81.12
N ALA A 249 -51.02 -116.52 -82.00
CA ALA A 249 -50.42 -116.92 -83.29
C ALA A 249 -49.18 -117.81 -83.13
N TRP A 250 -48.33 -117.53 -82.12
CA TRP A 250 -47.16 -118.35 -81.79
C TRP A 250 -47.53 -119.76 -81.30
N SER A 251 -48.65 -119.91 -80.59
CA SER A 251 -49.07 -121.23 -80.10
C SER A 251 -49.44 -122.21 -81.23
N GLU A 252 -49.99 -121.71 -82.33
CA GLU A 252 -50.30 -122.51 -83.53
C GLU A 252 -49.03 -122.99 -84.24
N VAL A 253 -47.98 -122.16 -84.27
CA VAL A 253 -46.67 -122.51 -84.83
C VAL A 253 -45.96 -123.58 -83.97
N ILE A 254 -46.10 -123.54 -82.64
CA ILE A 254 -45.49 -124.52 -81.74
C ILE A 254 -46.07 -125.93 -81.96
N ILE A 255 -47.36 -126.08 -82.28
CA ILE A 255 -47.96 -127.39 -82.58
C ILE A 255 -47.35 -128.01 -83.85
N ALA A 256 -47.07 -127.19 -84.86
CA ALA A 256 -46.41 -127.64 -86.09
C ALA A 256 -44.94 -128.07 -85.84
N ILE A 257 -44.26 -127.45 -84.88
CA ILE A 257 -42.89 -127.80 -84.47
C ILE A 257 -42.86 -129.10 -83.66
N GLN A 258 -43.84 -129.34 -82.76
CA GLN A 258 -43.90 -130.58 -81.95
C GLN A 258 -43.97 -131.88 -82.77
N LEU A 259 -44.62 -131.85 -83.94
CA LEU A 259 -44.71 -133.02 -84.82
C LEU A 259 -43.37 -133.34 -85.50
N ARG A 260 -42.55 -132.30 -85.74
CA ARG A 260 -41.20 -132.39 -86.31
C ARG A 260 -40.16 -132.79 -85.26
N ASP A 261 -40.33 -132.33 -84.02
CA ASP A 261 -39.47 -132.68 -82.89
C ASP A 261 -39.62 -134.14 -82.42
N LYS A 262 -40.76 -134.79 -82.64
CA LYS A 262 -40.94 -136.21 -82.29
C LYS A 262 -40.03 -137.15 -83.10
N ILE A 263 -39.76 -136.81 -84.36
CA ILE A 263 -38.85 -137.55 -85.26
C ILE A 263 -37.39 -137.23 -84.92
N LEU A 264 -37.11 -136.00 -84.52
CA LEU A 264 -35.77 -135.53 -84.16
C LEU A 264 -35.33 -136.04 -82.76
N PHE A 265 -36.28 -136.25 -81.84
CA PHE A 265 -36.06 -136.82 -80.51
C PHE A 265 -35.52 -138.26 -80.54
N GLN A 266 -35.98 -139.11 -81.45
CA GLN A 266 -35.51 -140.51 -81.55
C GLN A 266 -34.05 -140.62 -82.00
N VAL A 267 -33.59 -139.67 -82.84
CA VAL A 267 -32.19 -139.61 -83.32
C VAL A 267 -31.28 -138.90 -82.31
N GLN A 268 -31.81 -137.94 -81.53
CA GLN A 268 -31.06 -137.25 -80.47
C GLN A 268 -30.94 -138.04 -79.16
N ASP A 269 -31.84 -138.96 -78.81
CA ASP A 269 -31.76 -139.77 -77.58
C ASP A 269 -30.54 -140.71 -77.55
N ASN A 270 -30.20 -141.31 -78.70
CA ASN A 270 -29.01 -142.17 -78.81
C ASN A 270 -27.69 -141.40 -78.78
N ILE A 271 -27.68 -140.13 -79.20
CA ILE A 271 -26.49 -139.26 -79.18
C ILE A 271 -26.36 -138.51 -77.84
N ARG A 272 -27.47 -138.26 -77.11
CA ARG A 272 -27.45 -137.65 -75.76
C ARG A 272 -26.89 -138.59 -74.69
N LYS A 273 -27.20 -139.89 -74.72
CA LYS A 273 -26.68 -140.86 -73.71
C LYS A 273 -25.15 -140.96 -73.67
N GLN A 274 -24.46 -140.82 -74.82
CA GLN A 274 -22.99 -140.79 -74.87
C GLN A 274 -22.38 -139.40 -74.61
N LYS A 275 -23.11 -138.30 -74.86
CA LYS A 275 -22.63 -136.93 -74.61
C LYS A 275 -22.90 -136.43 -73.17
N GLU A 276 -23.91 -136.94 -72.47
CA GLU A 276 -24.21 -136.56 -71.08
C GLU A 276 -23.19 -137.13 -70.08
N SER A 277 -22.67 -138.34 -70.29
CA SER A 277 -21.60 -138.92 -69.45
C SER A 277 -20.29 -138.10 -69.49
N ILE A 278 -19.95 -137.55 -70.66
CA ILE A 278 -18.72 -136.76 -70.87
C ILE A 278 -18.90 -135.29 -70.44
N LYS A 279 -20.11 -134.72 -70.55
CA LYS A 279 -20.41 -133.36 -70.07
C LYS A 279 -20.54 -133.24 -68.55
N LEU A 280 -21.02 -134.28 -67.85
CA LEU A 280 -21.21 -134.23 -66.39
C LEU A 280 -19.87 -134.20 -65.64
N ASN A 281 -18.86 -134.93 -66.14
CA ASN A 281 -17.49 -134.87 -65.61
C ASN A 281 -16.72 -133.60 -66.01
N SER A 282 -17.02 -132.98 -67.16
CA SER A 282 -16.37 -131.71 -67.60
C SER A 282 -16.92 -130.47 -66.87
N ASN A 283 -18.23 -130.42 -66.59
CA ASN A 283 -18.85 -129.26 -65.94
C ASN A 283 -18.62 -129.23 -64.41
N GLY A 284 -18.37 -130.39 -63.78
CA GLY A 284 -17.92 -130.45 -62.39
C GLY A 284 -16.52 -129.84 -62.18
N ILE A 285 -15.63 -129.98 -63.16
CA ILE A 285 -14.25 -129.46 -63.10
C ILE A 285 -14.20 -127.94 -63.28
N ASP A 286 -15.04 -127.36 -64.15
CA ASP A 286 -15.05 -125.92 -64.41
C ASP A 286 -15.86 -125.09 -63.37
N ALA A 287 -16.82 -125.70 -62.68
CA ALA A 287 -17.52 -125.05 -61.55
C ALA A 287 -16.62 -124.91 -60.31
N VAL A 288 -15.78 -125.91 -60.00
CA VAL A 288 -14.81 -125.86 -58.90
C VAL A 288 -13.66 -124.88 -59.21
N LYS A 289 -13.20 -124.77 -60.46
CA LYS A 289 -12.19 -123.76 -60.88
C LYS A 289 -12.67 -122.31 -60.76
N LYS A 290 -13.96 -122.02 -61.00
CA LYS A 290 -14.53 -120.66 -60.88
C LYS A 290 -14.86 -120.25 -59.43
N GLN A 291 -15.03 -121.20 -58.52
CA GLN A 291 -15.14 -120.95 -57.08
C GLN A 291 -13.74 -120.67 -56.47
N ILE A 292 -12.71 -121.41 -56.90
CA ILE A 292 -11.30 -121.22 -56.48
C ILE A 292 -10.73 -119.87 -56.94
N ALA A 293 -11.10 -119.38 -58.13
CA ALA A 293 -10.64 -118.08 -58.62
C ALA A 293 -11.23 -116.87 -57.84
N ARG A 294 -12.41 -117.01 -57.23
CA ARG A 294 -13.03 -115.95 -56.40
C ARG A 294 -12.43 -115.91 -54.99
N GLU A 295 -12.14 -117.07 -54.41
CA GLU A 295 -11.40 -117.18 -53.14
C GLU A 295 -9.93 -116.75 -53.27
N MET A 296 -9.25 -117.01 -54.40
CA MET A 296 -7.86 -116.54 -54.63
C MET A 296 -7.72 -115.02 -54.78
N VAL A 297 -8.75 -114.29 -55.24
CA VAL A 297 -8.73 -112.82 -55.34
C VAL A 297 -9.01 -112.15 -53.99
N LEU A 298 -9.82 -112.78 -53.14
CA LEU A 298 -10.05 -112.37 -51.75
C LEU A 298 -8.83 -112.69 -50.86
N ASN A 299 -8.20 -113.86 -51.04
CA ASN A 299 -6.99 -114.25 -50.33
C ASN A 299 -5.75 -113.42 -50.75
N LYS A 300 -5.62 -113.00 -52.02
CA LYS A 300 -4.56 -112.05 -52.45
C LYS A 300 -4.72 -110.64 -51.89
N LYS A 301 -5.96 -110.18 -51.63
CA LYS A 301 -6.22 -108.89 -50.96
C LYS A 301 -5.97 -108.95 -49.44
N LEU A 302 -6.27 -110.08 -48.80
CA LEU A 302 -5.97 -110.29 -47.37
C LEU A 302 -4.48 -110.57 -47.11
N GLU A 303 -3.78 -111.30 -48.00
CA GLU A 303 -2.33 -111.53 -47.86
C GLU A 303 -1.51 -110.27 -48.18
N SER A 304 -1.94 -109.41 -49.11
CA SER A 304 -1.29 -108.10 -49.35
C SER A 304 -1.58 -107.06 -48.26
N PHE A 305 -2.69 -107.20 -47.50
CA PHE A 305 -2.96 -106.40 -46.31
C PHE A 305 -2.17 -106.93 -45.09
N LYS A 306 -2.03 -108.25 -44.95
CA LYS A 306 -1.22 -108.92 -43.92
C LYS A 306 0.28 -108.69 -44.11
N GLN A 307 0.79 -108.68 -45.35
CA GLN A 307 2.18 -108.33 -45.66
C GLN A 307 2.48 -106.85 -45.35
N ARG A 308 1.52 -105.95 -45.63
CA ARG A 308 1.64 -104.51 -45.34
C ARG A 308 1.55 -104.22 -43.84
N MET A 309 0.64 -104.88 -43.11
CA MET A 309 0.57 -104.82 -41.64
C MET A 309 1.78 -105.46 -40.96
N ALA A 310 2.41 -106.49 -41.54
CA ALA A 310 3.64 -107.08 -41.03
C ALA A 310 4.88 -106.20 -41.30
N ASP A 311 4.96 -105.56 -42.48
CA ASP A 311 6.00 -104.57 -42.79
C ASP A 311 5.84 -103.33 -41.90
N ASP A 312 4.61 -102.84 -41.68
CA ASP A 312 4.27 -101.75 -40.77
C ASP A 312 4.55 -102.12 -39.29
N MET A 313 4.31 -103.36 -38.87
CA MET A 313 4.65 -103.82 -37.51
C MET A 313 6.16 -104.01 -37.31
N SER A 314 6.92 -104.28 -38.37
CA SER A 314 8.39 -104.33 -38.33
C SER A 314 9.04 -102.94 -38.35
N THR A 315 8.47 -101.97 -39.08
CA THR A 315 8.91 -100.56 -39.03
C THR A 315 8.50 -99.89 -37.73
N LEU A 316 7.29 -100.15 -37.22
CA LEU A 316 6.85 -99.65 -35.91
C LEU A 316 7.64 -100.28 -34.76
N SER A 317 8.06 -101.55 -34.86
CA SER A 317 8.97 -102.16 -33.87
C SER A 317 10.40 -101.60 -33.96
N ARG A 318 10.86 -101.18 -35.15
CA ARG A 318 12.19 -100.55 -35.34
C ARG A 318 12.21 -99.08 -34.95
N ASP A 319 11.08 -98.40 -35.12
CA ASP A 319 10.90 -97.02 -34.67
C ASP A 319 10.59 -96.97 -33.17
N CYS A 320 9.89 -97.96 -32.57
CA CYS A 320 9.86 -98.15 -31.12
C CYS A 320 11.26 -98.43 -30.55
N GLN A 321 12.11 -99.20 -31.24
CA GLN A 321 13.49 -99.43 -30.77
C GLN A 321 14.34 -98.16 -30.86
N ARG A 322 14.15 -97.33 -31.90
CA ARG A 322 14.81 -96.01 -32.00
C ARG A 322 14.28 -95.01 -30.98
N GLU A 323 12.98 -95.02 -30.69
CA GLU A 323 12.38 -94.20 -29.63
C GLU A 323 12.80 -94.68 -28.23
N VAL A 324 13.09 -95.97 -28.05
CA VAL A 324 13.71 -96.52 -26.83
C VAL A 324 15.18 -96.10 -26.74
N ASP A 325 15.94 -96.10 -27.85
CA ASP A 325 17.32 -95.61 -27.86
C ASP A 325 17.40 -94.09 -27.63
N THR A 326 16.45 -93.29 -28.15
CA THR A 326 16.35 -91.85 -27.84
C THR A 326 15.84 -91.61 -26.42
N LEU A 327 14.92 -92.43 -25.89
CA LEU A 327 14.53 -92.41 -24.48
C LEU A 327 15.70 -92.72 -23.55
N VAL A 328 16.58 -93.69 -23.89
CA VAL A 328 17.78 -93.99 -23.11
C VAL A 328 18.79 -92.83 -23.17
N VAL A 329 18.97 -92.17 -24.32
CA VAL A 329 19.82 -90.96 -24.44
C VAL A 329 19.23 -89.76 -23.67
N LEU A 330 17.91 -89.59 -23.70
CA LEU A 330 17.20 -88.58 -22.93
C LEU A 330 17.17 -88.91 -21.43
N GLN A 331 17.18 -90.19 -21.05
CA GLN A 331 17.26 -90.65 -19.67
C GLN A 331 18.68 -90.51 -19.11
N THR A 332 19.74 -90.70 -19.91
CA THR A 332 21.11 -90.32 -19.52
C THR A 332 21.28 -88.81 -19.35
N ARG A 333 20.59 -87.98 -20.15
CA ARG A 333 20.53 -86.52 -19.92
C ARG A 333 19.67 -86.15 -18.71
N LEU A 334 18.64 -86.95 -18.40
CA LEU A 334 17.82 -86.77 -17.20
C LEU A 334 18.60 -87.13 -15.93
N ASP A 335 19.47 -88.15 -16.00
CA ASP A 335 20.38 -88.58 -14.92
C ASP A 335 21.57 -87.62 -14.72
N GLU A 336 21.88 -86.75 -15.69
CA GLU A 336 22.84 -85.65 -15.54
C GLU A 336 22.25 -84.41 -14.82
N PHE A 337 20.91 -84.26 -14.79
CA PHE A 337 20.28 -83.11 -14.13
C PHE A 337 20.41 -83.10 -12.61
N PRO A 338 20.39 -84.21 -11.86
CA PRO A 338 20.71 -84.24 -10.43
C PRO A 338 22.11 -83.71 -10.11
N ASP A 339 23.10 -83.96 -10.97
CA ASP A 339 24.47 -83.44 -10.78
C ASP A 339 24.57 -81.95 -11.13
N PHE A 340 23.84 -81.47 -12.15
CA PHE A 340 23.71 -80.04 -12.42
C PHE A 340 22.89 -79.31 -11.35
N LEU A 341 21.83 -79.93 -10.80
CA LEU A 341 21.07 -79.42 -9.67
C LEU A 341 21.94 -79.39 -8.42
N ALA A 342 22.70 -80.44 -8.12
CA ALA A 342 23.62 -80.46 -6.98
C ALA A 342 24.73 -79.40 -7.09
N ARG A 343 25.24 -79.14 -8.31
CA ARG A 343 26.21 -78.05 -8.56
C ARG A 343 25.56 -76.67 -8.44
N THR A 344 24.40 -76.45 -9.04
CA THR A 344 23.70 -75.17 -8.93
C THR A 344 23.15 -74.90 -7.54
N GLU A 345 22.80 -75.94 -6.78
CA GLU A 345 22.37 -75.87 -5.38
C GLU A 345 23.57 -75.71 -4.43
N ALA A 346 24.75 -76.24 -4.77
CA ALA A 346 26.01 -75.93 -4.11
C ALA A 346 26.44 -74.46 -4.37
N ASP A 347 26.34 -73.99 -5.62
CA ASP A 347 26.59 -72.58 -5.98
C ASP A 347 25.58 -71.65 -5.30
N LEU A 348 24.31 -72.08 -5.18
CA LEU A 348 23.28 -71.34 -4.44
C LEU A 348 23.60 -71.33 -2.93
N GLN A 349 24.01 -72.46 -2.34
CA GLN A 349 24.44 -72.50 -0.94
C GLN A 349 25.71 -71.68 -0.68
N GLU A 350 26.64 -71.63 -1.63
CA GLU A 350 27.84 -70.80 -1.55
C GLU A 350 27.49 -69.32 -1.67
N ALA A 351 26.64 -68.92 -2.61
CA ALA A 351 26.09 -67.58 -2.73
C ALA A 351 25.25 -67.19 -1.49
N THR A 352 24.54 -68.13 -0.87
CA THR A 352 23.78 -67.89 0.37
C THR A 352 24.71 -67.77 1.58
N ARG A 353 25.82 -68.52 1.61
CA ARG A 353 26.88 -68.38 2.63
C ARG A 353 27.64 -67.07 2.47
N GLU A 354 27.94 -66.65 1.25
CA GLU A 354 28.52 -65.34 0.95
C GLU A 354 27.56 -64.21 1.28
N GLY A 355 26.27 -64.36 0.94
CA GLY A 355 25.21 -63.45 1.35
C GLY A 355 25.10 -63.34 2.87
N ASN A 356 25.14 -64.46 3.60
CA ASN A 356 25.13 -64.46 5.06
C ASN A 356 26.42 -63.90 5.66
N LYS A 357 27.59 -64.13 5.05
CA LYS A 357 28.86 -63.48 5.42
C LYS A 357 28.78 -61.97 5.21
N LEU A 358 28.27 -61.51 4.08
CA LEU A 358 28.05 -60.09 3.79
C LEU A 358 27.02 -59.48 4.74
N ILE A 359 25.94 -60.18 5.10
CA ILE A 359 24.97 -59.72 6.11
C ILE A 359 25.62 -59.66 7.50
N SER A 360 26.46 -60.64 7.86
CA SER A 360 27.20 -60.61 9.12
C SER A 360 28.24 -59.50 9.15
N GLU A 361 28.86 -59.21 8.01
CA GLU A 361 29.83 -58.13 7.83
C GLU A 361 29.14 -56.76 7.83
N ILE A 362 27.94 -56.65 7.25
CA ILE A 362 27.07 -55.48 7.37
C ILE A 362 26.68 -55.27 8.83
N ARG A 363 26.24 -56.30 9.56
CA ARG A 363 25.94 -56.18 10.99
C ARG A 363 27.17 -55.84 11.83
N ARG A 364 28.35 -56.34 11.46
CA ARG A 364 29.64 -55.97 12.09
C ARG A 364 29.99 -54.52 11.79
N LEU A 365 29.79 -54.08 10.54
CA LEU A 365 29.99 -52.70 10.11
C LEU A 365 28.98 -51.76 10.77
N ASP A 366 27.73 -52.16 10.96
CA ASP A 366 26.70 -51.44 11.70
C ASP A 366 27.06 -51.33 13.19
N TYR A 367 27.52 -52.42 13.81
CA TYR A 367 28.04 -52.37 15.18
C TYR A 367 29.29 -51.47 15.31
N VAL A 368 30.17 -51.49 14.31
CA VAL A 368 31.34 -50.60 14.24
C VAL A 368 30.92 -49.16 13.97
N LEU A 369 29.90 -48.92 13.14
CA LEU A 369 29.29 -47.63 12.87
C LEU A 369 28.65 -47.07 14.13
N ASP A 370 27.89 -47.87 14.87
CA ASP A 370 27.29 -47.46 16.15
C ASP A 370 28.35 -47.21 17.23
N LYS A 371 29.41 -48.02 17.28
CA LYS A 371 30.56 -47.75 18.15
C LYS A 371 31.30 -46.47 17.73
N ASN A 372 31.40 -46.20 16.43
CA ASN A 372 31.97 -44.96 15.90
C ASN A 372 31.02 -43.77 16.11
N HIS A 373 29.70 -43.95 16.09
CA HIS A 373 28.71 -42.94 16.43
C HIS A 373 28.73 -42.63 17.93
N GLN A 374 28.87 -43.63 18.80
CA GLN A 374 29.07 -43.40 20.23
C GLN A 374 30.40 -42.70 20.52
N LYS A 375 31.47 -43.05 19.79
CA LYS A 375 32.73 -42.30 19.84
C LYS A 375 32.57 -40.88 19.31
N LYS A 376 31.82 -40.68 18.22
CA LYS A 376 31.47 -39.38 17.64
C LYS A 376 30.72 -38.53 18.66
N PHE A 377 29.68 -39.06 19.31
CA PHE A 377 28.94 -38.36 20.36
C PHE A 377 29.84 -38.01 21.54
N ARG A 378 30.68 -38.94 22.02
CA ARG A 378 31.66 -38.63 23.08
C ARG A 378 32.67 -37.57 22.65
N THR A 379 33.09 -37.56 21.39
CA THR A 379 33.98 -36.51 20.87
C THR A 379 33.25 -35.19 20.65
N GLU A 380 31.98 -35.17 20.25
CA GLU A 380 31.17 -33.97 20.11
C GLU A 380 30.84 -33.36 21.47
N GLU A 381 30.60 -34.18 22.49
CA GLU A 381 30.39 -33.76 23.88
C GLU A 381 31.71 -33.26 24.52
N ALA A 382 32.84 -33.88 24.17
CA ALA A 382 34.17 -33.36 24.51
C ALA A 382 34.51 -32.07 23.75
N ILE A 383 34.07 -31.90 22.50
CA ILE A 383 34.20 -30.66 21.71
C ILE A 383 33.31 -29.57 22.30
N LEU A 384 32.10 -29.89 22.78
CA LEU A 384 31.22 -28.94 23.48
C LEU A 384 31.81 -28.51 24.83
N LYS A 385 32.38 -29.43 25.62
CA LYS A 385 33.15 -29.08 26.83
C LYS A 385 34.39 -28.25 26.52
N LEU A 386 35.15 -28.61 25.48
CA LEU A 386 36.29 -27.81 25.02
C LEU A 386 35.87 -26.44 24.46
N ALA A 387 34.71 -26.31 23.83
CA ALA A 387 34.16 -25.05 23.36
C ALA A 387 33.69 -24.16 24.52
N GLN A 388 33.19 -24.78 25.61
CA GLN A 388 32.84 -24.12 26.87
C GLN A 388 34.10 -23.64 27.62
N ASP A 389 35.18 -24.43 27.62
CA ASP A 389 36.48 -24.07 28.20
C ASP A 389 37.27 -23.06 27.33
N GLN A 390 36.99 -22.97 26.02
CA GLN A 390 37.63 -22.05 25.07
C GLN A 390 37.03 -20.63 25.05
N LEU A 391 35.95 -20.39 25.82
CA LEU A 391 35.37 -19.05 26.01
C LEU A 391 36.15 -18.19 27.04
N ILE A 392 37.19 -18.72 27.71
CA ILE A 392 37.87 -18.03 28.84
C ILE A 392 39.37 -17.70 28.60
N THR A 393 40.00 -17.96 27.45
CA THR A 393 41.43 -17.57 27.25
C THR A 393 41.77 -16.91 25.90
N ASP A 394 42.19 -15.64 26.00
CA ASP A 394 42.20 -14.63 24.93
C ASP A 394 43.49 -14.58 24.08
N LYS A 395 43.97 -15.74 23.62
CA LYS A 395 45.08 -15.83 22.65
C LYS A 395 44.89 -16.93 21.60
N ALA A 396 43.97 -17.86 21.85
CA ALA A 396 43.54 -18.86 20.88
C ALA A 396 42.52 -18.31 19.86
N SER A 397 41.80 -17.24 20.21
CA SER A 397 40.83 -16.54 19.34
C SER A 397 41.50 -15.98 18.07
N ALA A 398 42.70 -15.41 18.18
CA ALA A 398 43.45 -14.85 17.05
C ALA A 398 44.02 -15.93 16.09
N TYR A 399 44.56 -17.03 16.60
CA TYR A 399 45.01 -18.16 15.76
C TYR A 399 43.83 -18.90 15.13
N ARG A 400 42.70 -19.00 15.84
CA ARG A 400 41.44 -19.54 15.31
C ARG A 400 40.84 -18.66 14.24
N LEU A 401 40.93 -17.34 14.32
CA LEU A 401 40.48 -16.47 13.22
C LEU A 401 41.33 -16.71 11.96
N LYS A 402 42.64 -16.95 12.13
CA LYS A 402 43.53 -17.30 11.01
C LYS A 402 43.25 -18.71 10.46
N LEU A 403 42.92 -19.67 11.33
CA LEU A 403 42.51 -21.03 10.94
C LEU A 403 41.11 -21.06 10.35
N LEU A 404 40.20 -20.21 10.82
CA LEU A 404 38.85 -20.01 10.30
C LEU A 404 38.94 -19.39 8.91
N ASN A 405 39.78 -18.38 8.70
CA ASN A 405 40.03 -17.81 7.38
C ASN A 405 40.66 -18.84 6.44
N LYS A 406 41.64 -19.64 6.88
CA LYS A 406 42.18 -20.76 6.09
C LYS A 406 41.13 -21.86 5.83
N ALA A 407 40.27 -22.17 6.79
CA ALA A 407 39.20 -23.15 6.63
C ALA A 407 38.08 -22.61 5.72
N GLN A 408 37.82 -21.32 5.74
CA GLN A 408 36.85 -20.65 4.88
C GLN A 408 37.39 -20.50 3.46
N GLU A 409 38.69 -20.27 3.29
CA GLU A 409 39.37 -20.28 2.00
C GLU A 409 39.46 -21.71 1.42
N HIS A 410 39.75 -22.71 2.26
CA HIS A 410 39.69 -24.11 1.88
C HIS A 410 38.24 -24.54 1.57
N ARG A 411 37.24 -24.08 2.33
CA ARG A 411 35.82 -24.33 2.04
C ARG A 411 35.43 -23.68 0.72
N ARG A 412 35.85 -22.44 0.46
CA ARG A 412 35.61 -21.75 -0.80
C ARG A 412 36.29 -22.46 -1.98
N ASN A 413 37.50 -22.98 -1.80
CA ASN A 413 38.18 -23.80 -2.81
C ASN A 413 37.48 -25.15 -3.02
N VAL A 414 36.99 -25.79 -1.95
CA VAL A 414 36.21 -27.03 -2.04
C VAL A 414 34.86 -26.76 -2.68
N ASP A 415 34.17 -25.66 -2.37
CA ASP A 415 32.90 -25.25 -2.98
C ASP A 415 33.10 -24.90 -4.46
N LEU A 416 34.20 -24.25 -4.83
CA LEU A 416 34.60 -24.03 -6.22
C LEU A 416 34.91 -25.35 -6.92
N SER A 417 35.58 -26.28 -6.25
CA SER A 417 35.85 -27.62 -6.80
C SER A 417 34.57 -28.46 -6.90
N LEU A 418 33.65 -28.32 -5.95
CA LEU A 418 32.36 -28.98 -5.91
C LEU A 418 31.48 -28.44 -7.04
N SER A 419 31.47 -27.12 -7.25
CA SER A 419 30.76 -26.51 -8.37
C SER A 419 31.35 -26.94 -9.72
N LYS A 420 32.68 -27.06 -9.83
CA LYS A 420 33.34 -27.65 -11.01
C LYS A 420 32.97 -29.11 -11.22
N VAL A 421 32.99 -29.93 -10.17
CA VAL A 421 32.63 -31.36 -10.22
C VAL A 421 31.15 -31.54 -10.47
N GLN A 422 30.27 -30.70 -9.93
CA GLN A 422 28.84 -30.69 -10.19
C GLN A 422 28.54 -30.28 -11.63
N ASN A 423 29.26 -29.30 -12.18
CA ASN A 423 29.16 -28.97 -13.60
C ASN A 423 29.70 -30.09 -14.49
N GLN A 424 30.82 -30.72 -14.13
CA GLN A 424 31.35 -31.89 -14.83
C GLN A 424 30.39 -33.07 -14.73
N LEU A 425 29.74 -33.29 -13.59
CA LEU A 425 28.72 -34.30 -13.38
C LEU A 425 27.46 -33.99 -14.17
N ALA A 426 27.01 -32.74 -14.23
CA ALA A 426 25.87 -32.33 -15.05
C ALA A 426 26.17 -32.50 -16.55
N LEU A 427 27.40 -32.19 -16.99
CA LEU A 427 27.85 -32.45 -18.36
C LEU A 427 27.95 -33.96 -18.64
N ALA A 428 28.52 -34.74 -17.72
CA ALA A 428 28.61 -36.18 -17.85
C ALA A 428 27.22 -36.85 -17.80
N MET A 429 26.29 -36.37 -16.98
CA MET A 429 24.90 -36.85 -16.95
C MET A 429 24.15 -36.50 -18.23
N LEU A 430 24.36 -35.28 -18.76
CA LEU A 430 23.83 -34.87 -20.06
C LEU A 430 24.41 -35.75 -21.18
N ASP A 431 25.72 -36.03 -21.16
CA ASP A 431 26.36 -36.89 -22.14
C ASP A 431 25.96 -38.36 -21.97
N VAL A 432 25.75 -38.84 -20.75
CA VAL A 432 25.15 -40.16 -20.49
C VAL A 432 23.72 -40.22 -21.02
N GLU A 433 22.93 -39.16 -20.87
CA GLU A 433 21.55 -39.14 -21.39
C GLU A 433 21.53 -39.04 -22.93
N LYS A 434 22.45 -38.27 -23.53
CA LYS A 434 22.68 -38.27 -24.99
C LYS A 434 23.11 -39.67 -25.46
N LEU A 435 24.06 -40.31 -24.77
CA LEU A 435 24.52 -41.65 -25.10
C LEU A 435 23.45 -42.71 -24.87
N ARG A 436 22.56 -42.55 -23.87
CA ARG A 436 21.38 -43.40 -23.67
C ARG A 436 20.37 -43.22 -24.78
N SER A 437 20.13 -41.99 -25.24
CA SER A 437 19.26 -41.71 -26.38
C SER A 437 19.83 -42.30 -27.67
N VAL A 438 21.15 -42.16 -27.90
CA VAL A 438 21.85 -42.80 -29.01
C VAL A 438 21.77 -44.32 -28.89
N LEU A 439 22.08 -44.91 -27.73
CA LEU A 439 21.99 -46.35 -27.50
C LEU A 439 20.56 -46.87 -27.68
N PHE A 440 19.55 -46.14 -27.24
CA PHE A 440 18.15 -46.52 -27.43
C PHE A 440 17.78 -46.52 -28.93
N ASN A 441 18.21 -45.50 -29.68
CA ASN A 441 18.00 -45.42 -31.12
C ASN A 441 18.79 -46.50 -31.86
N THR A 442 20.07 -46.70 -31.55
CA THR A 442 20.92 -47.74 -32.14
C THR A 442 20.44 -49.14 -31.76
N ARG A 443 19.89 -49.35 -30.56
CA ARG A 443 19.28 -50.62 -30.16
C ARG A 443 18.00 -50.88 -30.93
N LYS A 444 17.16 -49.86 -31.11
CA LYS A 444 15.96 -49.95 -31.96
C LYS A 444 16.31 -50.21 -33.43
N GLU A 445 17.35 -49.56 -33.94
CA GLU A 445 17.90 -49.81 -35.27
C GLU A 445 18.51 -51.21 -35.38
N ASN A 446 19.23 -51.69 -34.36
CA ASN A 446 19.74 -53.06 -34.30
C ASN A 446 18.62 -54.09 -34.23
N ASP A 447 17.58 -53.87 -33.42
CA ASP A 447 16.42 -54.76 -33.35
C ASP A 447 15.72 -54.81 -34.72
N GLN A 448 15.62 -53.68 -35.42
CA GLN A 448 15.07 -53.62 -36.78
C GLN A 448 15.99 -54.28 -37.82
N ILE A 449 17.31 -54.12 -37.70
CA ILE A 449 18.30 -54.78 -38.55
C ILE A 449 18.31 -56.29 -38.27
N GLN A 450 18.17 -56.71 -37.03
CA GLN A 450 18.12 -58.11 -36.61
C GLN A 450 16.82 -58.76 -37.07
N GLU A 451 15.68 -58.06 -37.02
CA GLU A 451 14.42 -58.50 -37.62
C GLU A 451 14.50 -58.57 -39.17
N ASN A 452 15.25 -57.65 -39.80
CA ASN A 452 15.51 -57.70 -41.23
C ASN A 452 16.51 -58.82 -41.59
N LEU A 453 17.47 -59.10 -40.73
CA LEU A 453 18.46 -60.17 -40.87
C LEU A 453 17.78 -61.53 -40.70
N THR A 454 16.92 -61.72 -39.70
CA THR A 454 16.14 -62.97 -39.55
C THR A 454 15.22 -63.18 -40.75
N LYS A 455 14.54 -62.14 -41.26
CA LYS A 455 13.74 -62.22 -42.50
C LYS A 455 14.61 -62.50 -43.73
N ALA A 456 15.84 -62.01 -43.77
CA ALA A 456 16.79 -62.26 -44.86
C ALA A 456 17.41 -63.66 -44.75
N GLU A 457 17.66 -64.17 -43.55
CA GLU A 457 18.11 -65.53 -43.25
C GLU A 457 17.00 -66.54 -43.54
N GLU A 458 15.75 -66.27 -43.19
CA GLU A 458 14.59 -67.08 -43.59
C GLU A 458 14.44 -67.13 -45.12
N LYS A 459 14.60 -65.98 -45.80
CA LYS A 459 14.63 -65.93 -47.28
C LYS A 459 15.84 -66.65 -47.85
N SER A 460 17.02 -66.50 -47.25
CA SER A 460 18.24 -67.18 -47.67
C SER A 460 18.10 -68.68 -47.49
N ASN A 461 17.56 -69.15 -46.37
CA ASN A 461 17.26 -70.56 -46.12
C ASN A 461 16.22 -71.10 -47.10
N SER A 462 15.19 -70.32 -47.46
CA SER A 462 14.23 -70.72 -48.50
C SER A 462 14.87 -70.78 -49.90
N LEU A 463 15.78 -69.84 -50.22
CA LEU A 463 16.53 -69.83 -51.47
C LEU A 463 17.61 -70.92 -51.49
N ASP A 464 18.16 -71.30 -50.33
CA ASP A 464 19.16 -72.36 -50.16
C ASP A 464 18.49 -73.75 -50.18
N GLU A 465 17.27 -73.89 -49.65
CA GLU A 465 16.39 -75.02 -49.90
C GLU A 465 16.03 -75.15 -51.38
N ASP A 466 15.70 -74.04 -52.05
CA ASP A 466 15.36 -74.04 -53.47
C ASP A 466 16.59 -74.27 -54.36
N LEU A 467 17.76 -73.76 -53.98
CA LEU A 467 19.04 -74.09 -54.61
C LEU A 467 19.37 -75.56 -54.41
N LYS A 468 19.22 -76.13 -53.20
CA LYS A 468 19.41 -77.57 -52.95
C LYS A 468 18.42 -78.43 -53.73
N LYS A 469 17.15 -78.01 -53.90
CA LYS A 469 16.15 -78.65 -54.78
C LYS A 469 16.54 -78.55 -56.26
N MET A 470 17.09 -77.42 -56.71
CA MET A 470 17.59 -77.27 -58.08
C MET A 470 18.89 -78.05 -58.31
N GLN A 471 19.76 -78.15 -57.31
CA GLN A 471 21.02 -78.89 -57.36
C GLN A 471 20.76 -80.39 -57.38
N THR A 472 19.82 -80.91 -56.57
CA THR A 472 19.33 -82.30 -56.71
C THR A 472 18.66 -82.54 -58.06
N LYS A 473 17.89 -81.60 -58.60
CA LYS A 473 17.33 -81.72 -59.97
C LYS A 473 18.41 -81.72 -61.06
N ILE A 474 19.45 -80.90 -60.93
CA ILE A 474 20.60 -80.84 -61.85
C ILE A 474 21.43 -82.12 -61.74
N GLU A 475 21.63 -82.66 -60.54
CA GLU A 475 22.39 -83.88 -60.29
C GLU A 475 21.65 -85.15 -60.74
N ILE A 476 20.31 -85.17 -60.60
CA ILE A 476 19.44 -86.20 -61.20
C ILE A 476 19.45 -86.09 -62.73
N LYS A 477 19.46 -84.87 -63.29
CA LYS A 477 19.55 -84.65 -64.75
C LYS A 477 20.94 -84.97 -65.29
N MET A 478 22.04 -84.68 -64.58
CA MET A 478 23.40 -85.03 -64.95
C MET A 478 23.63 -86.55 -64.92
N LYS A 479 23.16 -87.26 -63.88
CA LYS A 479 23.21 -88.74 -63.83
C LYS A 479 22.35 -89.40 -64.92
N ARG A 480 21.30 -88.71 -65.39
CA ARG A 480 20.47 -89.14 -66.53
C ARG A 480 21.11 -88.77 -67.88
N PHE A 481 21.86 -87.68 -67.95
CA PHE A 481 22.65 -87.27 -69.12
C PHE A 481 23.85 -88.20 -69.31
N GLU A 482 24.57 -88.59 -68.27
CA GLU A 482 25.64 -89.60 -68.33
C GLU A 482 25.10 -90.99 -68.73
N LYS A 483 23.92 -91.40 -68.21
CA LYS A 483 23.27 -92.65 -68.64
C LYS A 483 22.77 -92.63 -70.09
N LEU A 484 22.29 -91.50 -70.60
CA LEU A 484 21.88 -91.37 -72.00
C LEU A 484 23.08 -91.17 -72.95
N ASN A 485 24.14 -90.49 -72.51
CA ASN A 485 25.37 -90.30 -73.31
C ASN A 485 26.10 -91.64 -73.51
N ASN A 486 26.13 -92.49 -72.47
CA ASN A 486 26.68 -93.85 -72.56
C ASN A 486 25.80 -94.80 -73.39
N GLN A 487 24.51 -94.53 -73.55
CA GLN A 487 23.60 -95.29 -74.43
C GLN A 487 23.56 -94.76 -75.87
N ILE A 488 24.07 -93.54 -76.10
CA ILE A 488 24.20 -92.92 -77.44
C ILE A 488 25.58 -93.24 -78.06
N GLU A 489 26.63 -93.37 -77.26
CA GLU A 489 27.95 -93.86 -77.73
C GLU A 489 27.94 -95.37 -78.08
N GLU A 490 27.03 -96.18 -77.51
CA GLU A 490 26.87 -97.62 -77.84
C GLU A 490 26.02 -97.89 -79.11
N VAL A 491 25.28 -96.91 -79.62
CA VAL A 491 24.41 -97.07 -80.81
C VAL A 491 24.88 -96.22 -82.01
N GLN A 492 25.86 -95.34 -81.84
CA GLN A 492 26.48 -94.57 -82.94
C GLN A 492 27.68 -95.26 -83.61
N THR A 493 28.04 -96.49 -83.24
CA THR A 493 29.12 -97.26 -83.88
C THR A 493 28.66 -98.36 -84.85
N VAL A 494 27.37 -98.45 -85.21
CA VAL A 494 26.88 -99.59 -86.04
C VAL A 494 26.10 -99.24 -87.32
N PHE A 495 25.68 -98.00 -87.62
CA PHE A 495 25.13 -97.73 -88.97
C PHE A 495 25.49 -96.36 -89.54
N GLY A 496 26.28 -96.41 -90.61
CA GLY A 496 26.58 -95.29 -91.50
C GLY A 496 25.60 -95.18 -92.66
N GLU A 497 25.65 -93.98 -93.26
CA GLU A 497 25.36 -93.54 -94.63
C GLU A 497 24.30 -94.22 -95.50
N ASP A 498 23.41 -93.35 -96.00
CA ASP A 498 22.72 -93.34 -97.29
C ASP A 498 21.73 -94.47 -97.66
N THR A 499 20.45 -94.10 -97.74
CA THR A 499 19.72 -94.01 -99.02
C THR A 499 18.29 -93.47 -98.79
N GLY A 500 18.01 -92.32 -99.39
CA GLY A 500 16.69 -91.67 -99.37
C GLY A 500 15.61 -92.49 -100.11
N SER A 501 14.44 -92.58 -99.49
CA SER A 501 13.22 -93.26 -99.95
C SER A 501 12.02 -92.32 -99.67
N PRO A 502 10.86 -92.42 -100.37
CA PRO A 502 9.82 -91.37 -100.57
C PRO A 502 9.20 -90.67 -99.33
N THR A 503 9.64 -91.00 -98.13
CA THR A 503 9.34 -90.37 -96.84
C THR A 503 9.95 -88.95 -96.71
N GLU A 504 11.04 -88.66 -97.42
CA GLU A 504 11.76 -87.36 -97.37
C GLU A 504 10.95 -86.18 -97.95
N LEU A 505 10.04 -86.43 -98.90
CA LEU A 505 9.10 -85.43 -99.41
C LEU A 505 7.99 -85.10 -98.39
N LYS A 506 7.65 -86.05 -97.50
CA LYS A 506 6.67 -85.86 -96.42
C LYS A 506 7.28 -85.11 -95.24
N ILE A 507 8.58 -85.30 -95.00
CA ILE A 507 9.37 -84.55 -94.01
C ILE A 507 9.45 -83.07 -94.40
N LYS A 508 9.77 -82.74 -95.66
CA LYS A 508 9.79 -81.34 -96.13
C LYS A 508 8.43 -80.63 -96.03
N GLN A 509 7.33 -81.36 -96.13
CA GLN A 509 5.98 -80.79 -95.96
C GLN A 509 5.64 -80.53 -94.48
N ILE A 510 6.10 -81.39 -93.57
CA ILE A 510 5.98 -81.22 -92.12
C ILE A 510 6.91 -80.09 -91.64
N GLU A 511 8.13 -79.97 -92.16
CA GLU A 511 9.06 -78.87 -91.90
C GLU A 511 8.47 -77.52 -92.29
N LYS A 512 7.75 -77.46 -93.42
CA LYS A 512 7.04 -76.23 -93.83
C LYS A 512 5.88 -75.89 -92.89
N SER A 513 5.15 -76.88 -92.35
CA SER A 513 4.13 -76.63 -91.31
C SER A 513 4.74 -76.22 -89.96
N ILE A 514 5.92 -76.75 -89.64
CA ILE A 514 6.67 -76.37 -88.42
C ILE A 514 7.14 -74.91 -88.55
N GLN A 515 7.69 -74.51 -89.70
CA GLN A 515 8.10 -73.11 -89.93
C GLN A 515 6.94 -72.12 -89.85
N VAL A 516 5.75 -72.49 -90.35
CA VAL A 516 4.54 -71.66 -90.19
C VAL A 516 4.12 -71.59 -88.72
N GLY A 517 4.16 -72.71 -87.99
CA GLY A 517 3.91 -72.73 -86.55
C GLY A 517 4.92 -71.89 -85.74
N GLU A 518 6.20 -71.95 -86.08
CA GLU A 518 7.26 -71.14 -85.47
C GLU A 518 7.11 -69.64 -85.78
N HIS A 519 6.55 -69.28 -86.93
CA HIS A 519 6.21 -67.90 -87.24
C HIS A 519 5.05 -67.40 -86.38
N GLN A 520 3.98 -68.19 -86.26
CA GLN A 520 2.83 -67.89 -85.38
C GLN A 520 3.25 -67.80 -83.91
N ILE A 521 4.15 -68.66 -83.44
CA ILE A 521 4.71 -68.60 -82.09
C ILE A 521 5.48 -67.29 -81.87
N ARG A 522 6.26 -66.83 -82.86
CA ARG A 522 6.98 -65.55 -82.78
C ARG A 522 6.03 -64.34 -82.75
N GLU A 523 4.96 -64.37 -83.54
CA GLU A 523 3.92 -63.32 -83.49
C GLU A 523 3.23 -63.29 -82.12
N HIS A 524 2.88 -64.45 -81.56
CA HIS A 524 2.31 -64.53 -80.21
C HIS A 524 3.29 -64.11 -79.12
N GLN A 525 4.59 -64.40 -79.26
CA GLN A 525 5.63 -63.90 -78.35
C GLN A 525 5.76 -62.38 -78.43
N GLN A 526 5.73 -61.79 -79.63
CA GLN A 526 5.74 -60.33 -79.79
C GLN A 526 4.48 -59.69 -79.18
N PHE A 527 3.31 -60.27 -79.41
CA PHE A 527 2.07 -59.83 -78.79
C PHE A 527 2.12 -59.93 -77.27
N TRP A 528 2.67 -61.02 -76.73
CA TRP A 528 2.84 -61.21 -75.29
C TRP A 528 3.81 -60.19 -74.68
N ILE A 529 4.93 -59.90 -75.35
CA ILE A 529 5.88 -58.84 -74.91
C ILE A 529 5.22 -57.47 -74.96
N MET A 530 4.40 -57.17 -75.98
CA MET A 530 3.63 -55.92 -76.05
C MET A 530 2.67 -55.80 -74.88
N LEU A 531 1.93 -56.88 -74.57
CA LEU A 531 0.99 -56.92 -73.46
C LEU A 531 1.70 -56.81 -72.09
N GLN A 532 2.85 -57.48 -71.95
CA GLN A 532 3.71 -57.40 -70.77
C GLN A 532 4.22 -55.97 -70.56
N ASN A 533 4.73 -55.31 -71.61
CA ASN A 533 5.14 -53.91 -71.54
C ASN A 533 3.98 -52.97 -71.21
N HIS A 534 2.79 -53.22 -71.77
CA HIS A 534 1.59 -52.46 -71.41
C HIS A 534 1.23 -52.63 -69.93
N PHE A 535 1.30 -53.85 -69.41
CA PHE A 535 1.03 -54.15 -68.00
C PHE A 535 2.08 -53.52 -67.06
N VAL A 536 3.36 -53.55 -67.44
CA VAL A 536 4.43 -52.87 -66.69
C VAL A 536 4.21 -51.37 -66.67
N ASN A 537 3.87 -50.76 -67.82
CA ASN A 537 3.57 -49.33 -67.90
C ASN A 537 2.34 -48.94 -67.06
N LEU A 538 1.27 -49.75 -67.07
CA LEU A 538 0.11 -49.54 -66.21
C LEU A 538 0.48 -49.70 -64.72
N THR A 539 1.35 -50.64 -64.39
CA THR A 539 1.83 -50.85 -63.02
C THR A 539 2.68 -49.65 -62.56
N HIS A 540 3.52 -49.11 -63.44
CA HIS A 540 4.29 -47.90 -63.16
C HIS A 540 3.39 -46.68 -62.94
N LYS A 541 2.42 -46.45 -63.84
CA LYS A 541 1.41 -45.38 -63.68
C LYS A 541 0.61 -45.53 -62.39
N ARG A 542 0.21 -46.75 -62.03
CA ARG A 542 -0.45 -47.02 -60.73
C ARG A 542 0.45 -46.66 -59.55
N SER A 543 1.75 -46.98 -59.64
CA SER A 543 2.72 -46.64 -58.60
C SER A 543 2.92 -45.13 -58.47
N GLU A 544 3.02 -44.40 -59.59
CA GLU A 544 3.10 -42.93 -59.62
C GLU A 544 1.84 -42.30 -59.03
N GLN A 545 0.65 -42.75 -59.45
CA GLN A 545 -0.63 -42.27 -58.89
C GLN A 545 -0.73 -42.55 -57.38
N LEU A 546 -0.26 -43.70 -56.91
CA LEU A 546 -0.21 -44.00 -55.48
C LEU A 546 0.77 -43.06 -54.74
N HIS A 547 1.90 -42.73 -55.35
CA HIS A 547 2.85 -41.76 -54.81
C HIS A 547 2.23 -40.36 -54.72
N GLU A 548 1.56 -39.89 -55.78
CA GLU A 548 0.84 -38.61 -55.79
C GLU A 548 -0.28 -38.57 -54.73
N ILE A 549 -1.02 -39.66 -54.55
CA ILE A 549 -2.04 -39.77 -53.49
C ILE A 549 -1.38 -39.67 -52.10
N GLN A 550 -0.21 -40.27 -51.90
CA GLN A 550 0.51 -40.15 -50.62
C GLN A 550 1.02 -38.73 -50.38
N VAL A 551 1.56 -38.07 -51.41
CA VAL A 551 2.04 -36.68 -51.32
C VAL A 551 0.89 -35.73 -51.02
N THR A 552 -0.24 -35.84 -51.75
CA THR A 552 -1.44 -35.02 -51.53
C THR A 552 -2.04 -35.27 -50.14
N ARG A 553 -2.06 -36.51 -49.63
CA ARG A 553 -2.46 -36.80 -48.25
C ARG A 553 -1.56 -36.11 -47.22
N LYS A 554 -0.24 -36.12 -47.42
CA LYS A 554 0.71 -35.40 -46.54
C LYS A 554 0.46 -33.89 -46.59
N GLN A 555 0.31 -33.31 -47.79
CA GLN A 555 -0.02 -31.90 -47.96
C GLN A 555 -1.34 -31.53 -47.28
N LEU A 556 -2.39 -32.34 -47.43
CA LEU A 556 -3.68 -32.13 -46.77
C LEU A 556 -3.55 -32.17 -45.25
N SER A 557 -2.72 -33.09 -44.71
CA SER A 557 -2.45 -33.16 -43.28
C SER A 557 -1.75 -31.89 -42.77
N ILE A 558 -0.76 -31.37 -43.52
CA ILE A 558 -0.06 -30.12 -43.19
C ILE A 558 -1.04 -28.93 -43.25
N ILE A 559 -1.89 -28.86 -44.28
CA ILE A 559 -2.90 -27.79 -44.41
C ILE A 559 -3.89 -27.84 -43.26
N LYS A 560 -4.40 -29.02 -42.88
CA LYS A 560 -5.28 -29.19 -41.71
C LYS A 560 -4.61 -28.70 -40.42
N GLN A 561 -3.34 -29.04 -40.22
CA GLN A 561 -2.60 -28.57 -39.05
C GLN A 561 -2.38 -27.06 -39.06
N LYS A 562 -2.09 -26.47 -40.23
CA LYS A 562 -2.00 -25.01 -40.38
C LYS A 562 -3.34 -24.32 -40.14
N SER A 563 -4.45 -24.85 -40.66
CA SER A 563 -5.81 -24.36 -40.40
C SER A 563 -6.10 -24.33 -38.91
N LEU A 564 -5.82 -25.43 -38.21
CA LEU A 564 -6.05 -25.54 -36.77
C LEU A 564 -5.19 -24.56 -35.95
N LYS A 565 -3.93 -24.32 -36.36
CA LYS A 565 -3.10 -23.28 -35.73
C LYS A 565 -3.66 -21.88 -35.96
N VAL A 566 -4.10 -21.58 -37.19
CA VAL A 566 -4.70 -20.28 -37.53
C VAL A 566 -6.02 -20.08 -36.77
N GLU A 567 -6.86 -21.11 -36.65
CA GLU A 567 -8.09 -21.06 -35.85
C GLU A 567 -7.80 -20.79 -34.37
N GLN A 568 -6.77 -21.43 -33.79
CA GLN A 568 -6.34 -21.17 -32.42
C GLN A 568 -5.81 -19.74 -32.24
N GLU A 569 -4.98 -19.26 -33.17
CA GLU A 569 -4.47 -17.88 -33.14
C GLU A 569 -5.60 -16.86 -33.30
N LEU A 570 -6.59 -17.15 -34.15
CA LEU A 570 -7.79 -16.35 -34.32
C LEU A 570 -8.62 -16.30 -33.03
N GLU A 571 -8.88 -17.44 -32.40
CA GLU A 571 -9.61 -17.50 -31.13
C GLU A 571 -8.90 -16.70 -30.02
N ILE A 572 -7.57 -16.81 -29.93
CA ILE A 572 -6.76 -16.01 -29.00
C ILE A 572 -6.89 -14.51 -29.32
N SER A 573 -6.86 -14.13 -30.60
CA SER A 573 -7.02 -12.74 -31.04
C SER A 573 -8.43 -12.20 -30.76
N GLU A 574 -9.47 -13.00 -30.97
CA GLU A 574 -10.86 -12.67 -30.66
C GLU A 574 -11.06 -12.49 -29.16
N ASN A 575 -10.47 -13.36 -28.33
CA ASN A 575 -10.49 -13.23 -26.88
C ASN A 575 -9.79 -11.94 -26.43
N LYS A 576 -8.60 -11.63 -26.95
CA LYS A 576 -7.93 -10.35 -26.71
C LYS A 576 -8.77 -9.15 -27.14
N THR A 577 -9.45 -9.25 -28.29
CA THR A 577 -10.34 -8.19 -28.78
C THR A 577 -11.54 -7.99 -27.86
N ARG A 578 -12.10 -9.08 -27.32
CA ARG A 578 -13.20 -9.04 -26.36
C ARG A 578 -12.75 -8.41 -25.04
N ASP A 579 -11.57 -8.79 -24.53
CA ASP A 579 -10.98 -8.20 -23.33
C ASP A 579 -10.71 -6.70 -23.52
N LEU A 580 -10.14 -6.30 -24.66
CA LEU A 580 -9.93 -4.90 -25.01
C LEU A 580 -11.25 -4.12 -25.09
N LYS A 581 -12.31 -4.71 -25.66
CA LYS A 581 -13.66 -4.09 -25.68
C LYS A 581 -14.21 -3.89 -24.27
N LEU A 582 -14.04 -4.88 -23.38
CA LEU A 582 -14.45 -4.75 -21.98
C LEU A 582 -13.64 -3.65 -21.26
N ASP A 583 -12.35 -3.56 -21.51
CA ASP A 583 -11.51 -2.53 -20.91
C ASP A 583 -11.82 -1.14 -21.47
N ILE A 584 -12.09 -1.01 -22.78
CA ILE A 584 -12.61 0.24 -23.37
C ILE A 584 -13.92 0.63 -22.69
N GLN A 585 -14.88 -0.28 -22.53
CA GLN A 585 -16.14 0.02 -21.83
C GLN A 585 -15.90 0.48 -20.40
N LYS A 586 -15.05 -0.20 -19.63
CA LYS A 586 -14.68 0.22 -18.26
C LYS A 586 -14.07 1.62 -18.24
N PHE A 587 -13.17 1.93 -19.17
CA PHE A 587 -12.55 3.25 -19.25
C PHE A 587 -13.53 4.33 -19.70
N THR A 588 -14.43 4.04 -20.64
CA THR A 588 -15.50 4.96 -21.04
C THR A 588 -16.42 5.27 -19.86
N SER A 589 -16.90 4.26 -19.11
CA SER A 589 -17.71 4.50 -17.92
C SER A 589 -16.96 5.27 -16.84
N LYS A 590 -15.65 5.02 -16.67
CA LYS A 590 -14.82 5.81 -15.74
C LYS A 590 -14.65 7.26 -16.20
N LEU A 591 -14.52 7.50 -17.50
CA LEU A 591 -14.46 8.84 -18.09
C LEU A 591 -15.79 9.58 -17.92
N GLU A 592 -16.92 8.91 -18.12
CA GLU A 592 -18.26 9.47 -17.88
C GLU A 592 -18.42 9.89 -16.42
N LEU A 593 -18.08 9.01 -15.47
CA LEU A 593 -18.09 9.32 -14.04
C LEU A 593 -17.14 10.47 -13.67
N LEU A 594 -15.99 10.55 -14.33
CA LEU A 594 -15.04 11.64 -14.11
C LEU A 594 -15.59 12.96 -14.66
N ASN A 595 -16.19 12.94 -15.85
CA ASN A 595 -16.84 14.09 -16.46
C ASN A 595 -18.00 14.60 -15.59
N GLU A 596 -18.81 13.71 -15.04
CA GLU A 596 -19.88 14.07 -14.09
C GLU A 596 -19.32 14.71 -12.81
N LYS A 597 -18.23 14.15 -12.27
CA LYS A 597 -17.51 14.76 -11.12
C LYS A 597 -16.91 16.12 -11.44
N ILE A 598 -16.37 16.31 -12.64
CA ILE A 598 -15.84 17.60 -13.10
C ILE A 598 -16.98 18.60 -13.26
N TYR A 599 -18.09 18.18 -13.87
CA TYR A 599 -19.27 19.03 -14.04
C TYR A 599 -19.87 19.47 -12.70
N THR A 600 -20.05 18.54 -11.76
CA THR A 600 -20.56 18.85 -10.41
C THR A 600 -19.61 19.77 -9.65
N LYS A 601 -18.30 19.52 -9.70
CA LYS A 601 -17.30 20.45 -9.12
C LYS A 601 -17.33 21.83 -9.74
N ARG A 602 -17.45 21.92 -11.07
CA ARG A 602 -17.57 23.21 -11.77
C ARG A 602 -18.87 23.93 -11.37
N LYS A 603 -19.98 23.22 -11.27
CA LYS A 603 -21.25 23.78 -10.79
C LYS A 603 -21.12 24.32 -9.36
N HIS A 604 -20.51 23.56 -8.44
CA HIS A 604 -20.26 24.03 -7.08
C HIS A 604 -19.34 25.24 -7.05
N HIS A 605 -18.25 25.21 -7.81
CA HIS A 605 -17.34 26.35 -7.91
C HIS A 605 -18.04 27.63 -8.39
N ASN A 606 -18.90 27.53 -9.42
CA ASN A 606 -19.67 28.68 -9.90
C ASN A 606 -20.66 29.21 -8.85
N ILE A 607 -21.22 28.33 -8.01
CA ILE A 607 -22.10 28.74 -6.89
C ILE A 607 -21.26 29.47 -5.84
N GLU A 608 -20.14 28.90 -5.42
CA GLU A 608 -19.22 29.52 -4.45
C GLU A 608 -18.67 30.86 -4.96
N GLU A 609 -18.34 30.96 -6.25
CA GLU A 609 -17.89 32.20 -6.88
C GLU A 609 -18.99 33.27 -6.86
N SER A 610 -20.24 32.89 -7.19
CA SER A 610 -21.38 33.80 -7.10
C SER A 610 -21.71 34.22 -5.66
N GLU A 611 -21.58 33.31 -4.69
CA GLU A 611 -21.76 33.62 -3.26
C GLU A 611 -20.66 34.58 -2.79
N TYR A 612 -19.41 34.34 -3.18
CA TYR A 612 -18.28 35.22 -2.88
C TYR A 612 -18.46 36.62 -3.50
N GLU A 613 -18.90 36.71 -4.77
CA GLU A 613 -19.21 37.99 -5.40
C GLU A 613 -20.32 38.75 -4.64
N HIS A 614 -21.33 38.03 -4.16
CA HIS A 614 -22.40 38.62 -3.36
C HIS A 614 -21.89 39.11 -1.99
N GLU A 615 -21.13 38.30 -1.26
CA GLU A 615 -20.51 38.68 0.01
C GLU A 615 -19.58 39.89 -0.16
N GLN A 616 -18.77 39.91 -1.22
CA GLN A 616 -17.89 41.04 -1.52
C GLN A 616 -18.70 42.32 -1.79
N ALA A 617 -19.82 42.23 -2.52
CA ALA A 617 -20.71 43.35 -2.75
C ALA A 617 -21.35 43.85 -1.44
N GLU A 618 -21.81 42.95 -0.56
CA GLU A 618 -22.34 43.32 0.76
C GLU A 618 -21.29 43.98 1.65
N LEU A 619 -20.08 43.44 1.71
CA LEU A 619 -18.97 44.02 2.48
C LEU A 619 -18.59 45.39 1.94
N SER A 620 -18.55 45.56 0.61
CA SER A 620 -18.32 46.86 -0.02
C SER A 620 -19.42 47.85 0.32
N GLN A 621 -20.69 47.43 0.36
CA GLN A 621 -21.80 48.29 0.76
C GLN A 621 -21.71 48.67 2.24
N LYS A 622 -21.45 47.71 3.13
CA LYS A 622 -21.23 47.97 4.56
C LYS A 622 -20.08 48.95 4.78
N LEU A 623 -18.99 48.80 4.03
CA LEU A 623 -17.87 49.74 4.07
C LEU A 623 -18.33 51.15 3.68
N LYS A 624 -19.02 51.32 2.56
CA LYS A 624 -19.57 52.62 2.15
C LYS A 624 -20.51 53.22 3.19
N ASP A 625 -21.36 52.40 3.82
CA ASP A 625 -22.29 52.86 4.85
C ASP A 625 -21.52 53.34 6.10
N THR A 626 -20.45 52.63 6.49
CA THR A 626 -19.57 53.06 7.58
C THR A 626 -18.78 54.32 7.24
N GLU A 627 -18.24 54.44 6.02
CA GLU A 627 -17.55 55.63 5.52
C GLU A 627 -18.50 56.85 5.51
N MET A 628 -19.76 56.65 5.10
CA MET A 628 -20.78 57.70 5.17
C MET A 628 -21.12 58.07 6.62
N SER A 629 -21.13 57.11 7.55
CA SER A 629 -21.34 57.40 8.96
C SER A 629 -20.16 58.16 9.57
N THR A 630 -18.92 57.84 9.20
CA THR A 630 -17.74 58.57 9.66
C THR A 630 -17.74 60.00 9.13
N LEU A 631 -18.07 60.20 7.84
CA LEU A 631 -18.20 61.54 7.27
C LEU A 631 -19.27 62.39 7.97
N LYS A 632 -20.39 61.77 8.39
CA LYS A 632 -21.41 62.46 9.20
C LYS A 632 -20.87 62.86 10.57
N LEU A 633 -20.20 61.94 11.27
CA LEU A 633 -19.58 62.25 12.57
C LEU A 633 -18.50 63.34 12.45
N GLU A 634 -17.69 63.32 11.40
CA GLU A 634 -16.73 64.40 11.14
C GLU A 634 -17.42 65.74 10.90
N LYS A 635 -18.54 65.75 10.17
CA LYS A 635 -19.37 66.95 10.01
C LYS A 635 -19.89 67.46 11.36
N ASP A 636 -20.44 66.57 12.18
CA ASP A 636 -20.96 66.90 13.51
C ASP A 636 -19.84 67.43 14.44
N ILE A 637 -18.65 66.83 14.40
CA ILE A 637 -17.47 67.32 15.14
C ILE A 637 -17.09 68.74 14.68
N ASN A 638 -17.06 69.00 13.38
CA ASN A 638 -16.74 70.32 12.85
C ASN A 638 -17.79 71.36 13.27
N GLU A 639 -19.07 70.99 13.27
CA GLU A 639 -20.15 71.85 13.78
C GLU A 639 -19.97 72.16 15.27
N LEU A 640 -19.70 71.15 16.10
CA LEU A 640 -19.42 71.32 17.53
C LEU A 640 -18.17 72.17 17.78
N LEU A 641 -17.11 72.02 16.99
CA LEU A 641 -15.91 72.85 17.10
C LEU A 641 -16.23 74.32 16.80
N ASN A 642 -17.02 74.59 15.77
CA ASN A 642 -17.47 75.94 15.46
C ASN A 642 -18.35 76.52 16.59
N GLU A 643 -19.24 75.72 17.19
CA GLU A 643 -20.04 76.14 18.34
C GLU A 643 -19.18 76.45 19.59
N ILE A 644 -18.13 75.67 19.81
CA ILE A 644 -17.16 75.91 20.90
C ILE A 644 -16.40 77.22 20.64
N GLU A 645 -15.94 77.49 19.40
CA GLU A 645 -15.30 78.76 19.08
C GLU A 645 -16.24 79.94 19.29
N LEU A 646 -17.48 79.85 18.82
CA LEU A 646 -18.49 80.88 19.05
C LEU A 646 -18.75 81.11 20.55
N SER A 647 -18.80 80.02 21.33
CA SER A 647 -18.96 80.09 22.78
C SER A 647 -17.74 80.72 23.48
N LYS A 648 -16.52 80.46 22.99
CA LYS A 648 -15.30 81.10 23.50
C LYS A 648 -15.35 82.60 23.26
N ASP A 649 -15.72 83.04 22.06
CA ASP A 649 -15.86 84.46 21.74
C ASP A 649 -16.90 85.13 22.65
N LEU A 650 -18.04 84.48 22.85
CA LEU A 650 -19.09 84.97 23.76
C LEU A 650 -18.59 85.10 25.20
N VAL A 651 -17.83 84.12 25.71
CA VAL A 651 -17.23 84.16 27.05
C VAL A 651 -16.21 85.29 27.16
N LEU A 652 -15.38 85.51 26.13
CA LEU A 652 -14.43 86.61 26.10
C LEU A 652 -15.13 87.97 26.17
N ASP A 653 -16.25 88.13 25.45
CA ASP A 653 -17.04 89.35 25.50
C ASP A 653 -17.70 89.58 26.87
N TYR A 654 -18.27 88.54 27.48
CA TYR A 654 -18.76 88.65 28.87
C TYR A 654 -17.64 88.96 29.86
N HIS A 655 -16.43 88.43 29.64
CA HIS A 655 -15.29 88.73 30.51
C HIS A 655 -14.84 90.19 30.36
N ARG A 656 -14.82 90.73 29.13
CA ARG A 656 -14.60 92.16 28.87
C ARG A 656 -15.67 93.03 29.54
N GLU A 657 -16.93 92.61 29.48
CA GLU A 657 -18.03 93.31 30.14
C GLU A 657 -17.87 93.28 31.67
N ALA A 658 -17.58 92.12 32.26
CA ALA A 658 -17.32 91.96 33.69
C ALA A 658 -16.15 92.84 34.15
N LEU A 659 -15.06 92.89 33.39
CA LEU A 659 -13.91 93.76 33.68
C LEU A 659 -14.29 95.25 33.61
N SER A 660 -15.13 95.65 32.66
CA SER A 660 -15.68 97.01 32.57
C SER A 660 -16.55 97.34 33.80
N TRP A 661 -17.35 96.40 34.29
CA TRP A 661 -18.12 96.58 35.52
C TRP A 661 -17.25 96.63 36.77
N GLU A 662 -16.21 95.81 36.85
CA GLU A 662 -15.26 95.80 37.96
C GLU A 662 -14.48 97.12 38.03
N THR A 663 -14.03 97.65 36.88
CA THR A 663 -13.34 98.97 36.83
C THR A 663 -14.27 100.11 37.23
N LYS A 664 -15.54 100.11 36.77
CA LYS A 664 -16.57 101.05 37.25
C LYS A 664 -16.81 100.93 38.75
N HIS A 665 -16.86 99.71 39.29
CA HIS A 665 -17.05 99.48 40.72
C HIS A 665 -15.87 100.03 41.54
N LYS A 666 -14.63 99.74 41.14
CA LYS A 666 -13.42 100.27 41.78
C LYS A 666 -13.40 101.79 41.77
N LEU A 667 -13.72 102.43 40.65
CA LEU A 667 -13.83 103.89 40.57
C LEU A 667 -14.87 104.44 41.56
N ILE A 668 -16.04 103.82 41.66
CA ILE A 668 -17.07 104.23 42.62
C ILE A 668 -16.58 104.03 44.05
N GLU A 669 -15.93 102.92 44.36
CA GLU A 669 -15.39 102.61 45.69
C GLU A 669 -14.31 103.62 46.11
N GLU A 670 -13.37 103.94 45.21
CA GLU A 670 -12.36 104.99 45.41
C GLU A 670 -13.00 106.36 45.61
N THR A 671 -14.06 106.69 44.85
CA THR A 671 -14.79 107.97 45.02
C THR A 671 -15.51 108.02 46.36
N ILE A 672 -16.11 106.91 46.81
CA ILE A 672 -16.77 106.78 48.10
C ILE A 672 -15.75 106.93 49.24
N ASP A 673 -14.61 106.25 49.14
CA ASP A 673 -13.58 106.31 50.17
C ASP A 673 -12.91 107.68 50.23
N TRP A 674 -12.64 108.32 49.09
CA TRP A 674 -12.23 109.72 49.03
C TRP A 674 -13.24 110.63 49.76
N THR A 675 -14.53 110.49 49.46
CA THR A 675 -15.60 111.25 50.12
C THR A 675 -15.67 110.99 51.63
N LYS A 676 -15.47 109.74 52.08
CA LYS A 676 -15.42 109.38 53.51
C LYS A 676 -14.19 109.98 54.20
N THR A 677 -13.03 109.97 53.55
CA THR A 677 -11.80 110.57 54.09
C THR A 677 -11.94 112.07 54.27
N GLU A 678 -12.59 112.77 53.32
CA GLU A 678 -12.79 114.21 53.40
C GLU A 678 -13.86 114.61 54.44
N ARG A 679 -14.86 113.74 54.68
CA ARG A 679 -15.89 113.92 55.73
C ARG A 679 -15.48 113.45 57.12
N SER A 680 -14.34 112.77 57.26
CA SER A 680 -13.84 112.26 58.54
C SER A 680 -13.40 113.39 59.47
N LEU A 681 -13.41 113.15 60.79
CA LEU A 681 -13.02 114.12 61.83
C LEU A 681 -11.56 114.62 61.66
N ASN A 682 -10.73 113.86 60.95
CA ASN A 682 -9.32 114.16 60.65
C ASN A 682 -9.09 114.71 59.23
N GLY A 683 -10.14 114.92 58.42
CA GLY A 683 -10.05 115.51 57.08
C GLY A 683 -10.07 117.04 57.11
N GLU A 684 -9.76 117.69 55.98
CA GLU A 684 -9.65 119.16 55.89
C GLU A 684 -10.93 119.90 56.32
N ILE A 685 -12.11 119.33 56.03
CA ILE A 685 -13.42 119.85 56.45
C ILE A 685 -13.64 119.68 57.97
N GLY A 686 -13.10 118.61 58.58
CA GLY A 686 -13.12 118.36 60.03
C GLY A 686 -12.18 119.28 60.80
N ALA A 687 -10.97 119.49 60.29
CA ALA A 687 -9.98 120.42 60.84
C ALA A 687 -10.48 121.87 60.82
N MET A 688 -11.16 122.27 59.74
CA MET A 688 -11.75 123.62 59.63
C MET A 688 -12.88 123.85 60.66
N LYS A 689 -13.69 122.82 60.99
CA LYS A 689 -14.73 122.90 62.03
C LYS A 689 -14.16 122.92 63.45
N VAL A 690 -13.08 122.20 63.73
CA VAL A 690 -12.41 122.21 65.04
C VAL A 690 -11.74 123.55 65.30
N GLU A 691 -11.15 124.19 64.29
CA GLU A 691 -10.50 125.51 64.43
C GLU A 691 -11.50 126.65 64.64
N ILE A 692 -12.68 126.63 63.97
CA ILE A 692 -13.78 127.58 64.23
C ILE A 692 -14.30 127.46 65.68
N HIS A 693 -14.34 126.24 66.24
CA HIS A 693 -14.73 126.03 67.64
C HIS A 693 -13.62 126.50 68.61
N ARG A 694 -12.35 126.32 68.25
CA ARG A 694 -11.18 126.73 69.06
C ARG A 694 -11.01 128.25 69.15
N MET A 695 -11.28 128.98 68.06
CA MET A 695 -11.31 130.46 68.07
C MET A 695 -12.46 131.04 68.91
N THR A 696 -13.61 130.37 68.94
CA THR A 696 -14.78 130.79 69.75
C THR A 696 -14.56 130.56 71.26
N ILE A 697 -13.73 129.58 71.63
CA ILE A 697 -13.35 129.28 73.01
C ILE A 697 -12.26 130.23 73.52
N ARG A 698 -11.30 130.63 72.67
CA ARG A 698 -10.21 131.55 73.02
C ARG A 698 -10.69 132.96 73.37
N PHE A 699 -11.73 133.46 72.69
CA PHE A 699 -12.36 134.76 72.96
C PHE A 699 -13.05 134.83 74.34
N ASN A 700 -13.61 133.71 74.81
CA ASN A 700 -14.30 133.64 76.10
C ASN A 700 -13.37 133.33 77.29
N GLN A 701 -12.16 132.81 77.03
CA GLN A 701 -11.16 132.52 78.07
C GLN A 701 -10.29 133.74 78.42
N LEU A 702 -10.05 134.67 77.48
CA LEU A 702 -9.31 135.91 77.75
C LEU A 702 -10.04 136.83 78.75
N LYS A 703 -11.38 136.85 78.73
CA LYS A 703 -12.22 137.69 79.59
C LYS A 703 -12.35 137.19 81.04
N ARG A 704 -11.92 135.96 81.33
CA ARG A 704 -11.94 135.34 82.68
C ARG A 704 -10.55 135.18 83.31
N ALA A 705 -9.48 135.42 82.55
CA ALA A 705 -8.09 135.32 83.01
C ALA A 705 -7.55 136.61 83.66
N GLN A 706 -8.23 137.76 83.49
CA GLN A 706 -7.84 139.05 84.07
C GLN A 706 -8.24 139.22 85.55
N GLU A 707 -9.30 138.54 86.01
CA GLU A 707 -9.81 138.68 87.39
C GLU A 707 -9.26 137.59 88.35
N LYS A 708 -8.64 136.52 87.81
CA LYS A 708 -8.13 135.39 88.60
C LYS A 708 -6.64 135.47 88.94
N LEU A 709 -5.88 136.34 88.24
CA LEU A 709 -4.44 136.53 88.41
C LEU A 709 -4.06 137.24 89.74
N VAL A 710 -5.01 137.86 90.42
CA VAL A 710 -4.80 138.60 91.68
C VAL A 710 -5.04 137.71 92.92
N GLN A 711 -5.72 136.57 92.80
CA GLN A 711 -6.00 135.66 93.94
C GLN A 711 -5.12 134.39 93.98
N ASP A 712 -4.46 134.01 92.88
CA ASP A 712 -3.71 132.74 92.78
C ASP A 712 -2.19 132.86 93.11
N LEU A 713 -1.70 134.07 93.43
CA LEU A 713 -0.30 134.33 93.82
C LEU A 713 0.00 134.02 95.30
N GLU A 714 -1.02 133.95 96.17
CA GLU A 714 -0.83 133.71 97.62
C GLU A 714 -0.99 132.24 98.05
N HIS A 715 -1.60 131.36 97.24
CA HIS A 715 -1.96 129.99 97.66
C HIS A 715 -1.17 128.84 97.00
N CYS A 716 -0.26 129.10 96.06
CA CYS A 716 0.37 128.08 95.20
C CYS A 716 1.69 127.44 95.72
N VAL A 717 2.28 127.88 96.83
CA VAL A 717 3.57 127.34 97.31
C VAL A 717 3.40 126.20 98.33
N MET A 718 2.33 126.19 99.13
CA MET A 718 2.07 125.10 100.09
C MET A 718 1.44 123.84 99.47
N HIS A 719 0.86 123.94 98.27
CA HIS A 719 0.06 122.85 97.66
C HIS A 719 0.85 121.91 96.74
N ARG A 720 2.08 122.27 96.33
CA ARG A 720 2.85 121.56 95.26
C ARG A 720 3.72 120.41 95.77
N GLU A 721 4.11 120.39 97.05
CA GLU A 721 4.78 119.24 97.69
C GLU A 721 3.80 118.11 98.03
N GLN A 722 2.55 118.45 98.39
CA GLN A 722 1.55 117.47 98.83
C GLN A 722 0.84 116.74 97.68
N ILE A 723 0.98 117.24 96.43
CA ILE A 723 0.45 116.61 95.21
C ILE A 723 1.40 115.56 94.63
N PHE A 724 2.73 115.71 94.77
CA PHE A 724 3.70 114.74 94.23
C PHE A 724 3.70 113.41 95.01
N VAL A 725 3.57 113.46 96.34
CA VAL A 725 3.53 112.26 97.20
C VAL A 725 2.19 111.50 97.07
N ASN A 726 1.08 112.20 96.81
CA ASN A 726 -0.24 111.59 96.64
C ASN A 726 -0.48 110.99 95.24
N ALA A 727 0.26 111.44 94.21
CA ALA A 727 0.20 110.86 92.86
C ALA A 727 0.95 109.52 92.76
N THR A 728 2.11 109.39 93.42
CA THR A 728 2.91 108.14 93.41
C THR A 728 2.31 106.98 94.18
N VAL A 729 1.39 107.23 95.13
CA VAL A 729 0.68 106.18 95.89
C VAL A 729 -0.62 105.75 95.20
N LYS A 730 -1.24 106.59 94.35
CA LYS A 730 -2.45 106.22 93.59
C LYS A 730 -2.16 105.40 92.32
N GLU A 731 -1.01 105.56 91.68
CA GLU A 731 -0.65 104.79 90.48
C GLU A 731 -0.35 103.30 90.76
N HIS A 732 0.06 102.94 91.99
CA HIS A 732 0.31 101.54 92.37
C HIS A 732 -0.91 100.77 92.88
N VAL A 733 -2.02 101.45 93.21
CA VAL A 733 -3.23 100.81 93.76
C VAL A 733 -4.30 100.56 92.68
N ASP A 734 -4.33 101.32 91.59
CA ASP A 734 -5.30 101.11 90.49
C ASP A 734 -4.83 100.11 89.41
N ALA A 735 -3.56 99.69 89.42
CA ALA A 735 -3.04 98.63 88.55
C ALA A 735 -3.47 97.20 88.96
N LYS A 736 -4.13 97.01 90.12
CA LYS A 736 -4.58 95.68 90.61
C LYS A 736 -6.06 95.34 90.37
N LYS A 737 -6.90 96.24 89.85
CA LYS A 737 -8.35 95.96 89.63
C LYS A 737 -8.80 95.82 88.17
N LYS A 738 -7.89 95.90 87.19
CA LYS A 738 -8.21 95.70 85.75
C LYS A 738 -7.39 94.60 85.04
N LYS A 739 -6.97 93.56 85.78
CA LYS A 739 -6.34 92.34 85.24
C LYS A 739 -7.01 91.02 85.69
N TYR A 740 -8.33 91.03 85.91
CA TYR A 740 -9.10 89.83 86.28
C TYR A 740 -10.20 89.43 85.27
N LYS A 741 -10.07 89.79 83.98
CA LYS A 741 -10.94 89.25 82.92
C LYS A 741 -10.25 88.76 81.64
N ASN A 742 -8.96 89.03 81.42
CA ASN A 742 -8.30 88.66 80.15
C ASN A 742 -7.11 87.66 80.29
N ALA A 743 -6.87 87.09 81.48
CA ALA A 743 -5.82 86.05 81.66
C ALA A 743 -6.38 84.61 81.57
N SER A 744 -7.59 84.36 82.06
CA SER A 744 -8.19 83.00 82.07
C SER A 744 -8.58 82.48 80.68
N GLN A 745 -9.01 83.33 79.75
CA GLN A 745 -9.31 82.92 78.38
C GLN A 745 -8.07 82.73 77.49
N ALA A 746 -6.98 83.46 77.77
CA ALA A 746 -5.72 83.29 77.04
C ALA A 746 -4.96 82.04 77.52
N GLN A 747 -4.99 81.73 78.82
CA GLN A 747 -4.42 80.49 79.36
C GLN A 747 -5.24 79.25 78.97
N MET A 748 -6.58 79.28 79.03
CA MET A 748 -7.41 78.16 78.58
C MET A 748 -7.29 77.89 77.08
N LYS A 749 -7.19 78.93 76.22
CA LYS A 749 -6.92 78.74 74.79
C LYS A 749 -5.51 78.26 74.50
N LEU A 750 -4.50 78.63 75.30
CA LEU A 750 -3.14 78.08 75.20
C LEU A 750 -3.03 76.65 75.73
N GLU A 751 -3.79 76.28 76.76
CA GLU A 751 -3.90 74.91 77.29
C GLU A 751 -4.71 74.02 76.34
N GLU A 752 -5.80 74.52 75.73
CA GLU A 752 -6.56 73.83 74.69
C GLU A 752 -5.75 73.66 73.41
N VAL A 753 -5.00 74.68 72.97
CA VAL A 753 -4.10 74.54 71.82
C VAL A 753 -2.94 73.61 72.15
N ARG A 754 -2.36 73.65 73.36
CA ARG A 754 -1.33 72.68 73.77
C ARG A 754 -1.87 71.25 73.91
N ASN A 755 -3.09 71.06 74.39
CA ASN A 755 -3.71 69.74 74.48
C ASN A 755 -4.17 69.25 73.10
N LYS A 756 -4.68 70.11 72.22
CA LYS A 756 -4.97 69.77 70.81
C LYS A 756 -3.68 69.47 70.04
N THR A 757 -2.61 70.23 70.24
CA THR A 757 -1.30 69.94 69.66
C THR A 757 -0.71 68.65 70.23
N LYS A 758 -0.85 68.33 71.53
CA LYS A 758 -0.43 67.02 72.07
C LYS A 758 -1.29 65.85 71.59
N VAL A 759 -2.60 66.03 71.43
CA VAL A 759 -3.48 65.00 70.85
C VAL A 759 -3.15 64.79 69.37
N ILE A 760 -2.96 65.86 68.59
CA ILE A 760 -2.52 65.81 67.20
C ILE A 760 -1.09 65.24 67.09
N GLN A 761 -0.18 65.55 68.01
CA GLN A 761 1.18 64.98 68.03
C GLN A 761 1.12 63.47 68.35
N ASN A 762 0.30 63.07 69.33
CA ASN A 762 0.10 61.67 69.70
C ASN A 762 -0.65 60.89 68.62
N GLU A 763 -1.55 61.54 67.88
CA GLU A 763 -2.28 60.98 66.74
C GLU A 763 -1.38 60.90 65.50
N ILE A 764 -0.47 61.87 65.28
CA ILE A 764 0.60 61.80 64.28
C ILE A 764 1.60 60.71 64.61
N THR A 765 2.02 60.52 65.87
CA THR A 765 2.91 59.41 66.26
C THR A 765 2.17 58.07 66.18
N TYR A 766 0.91 57.99 66.60
CA TYR A 766 0.11 56.76 66.49
C TYR A 766 -0.20 56.38 65.04
N LEU A 767 -0.54 57.35 64.17
CA LEU A 767 -0.78 57.13 62.74
C LEU A 767 0.52 56.92 61.97
N SER A 768 1.64 57.56 62.33
CA SER A 768 2.92 57.30 61.68
C SER A 768 3.50 55.96 62.11
N GLU A 769 3.47 55.57 63.38
CA GLU A 769 4.04 54.30 63.83
C GLU A 769 3.16 53.09 63.49
N ASN A 770 1.85 53.12 63.72
CA ASN A 770 0.99 51.95 63.44
C ASN A 770 0.70 51.77 61.94
N ARG A 771 0.56 52.87 61.18
CA ARG A 771 0.31 52.77 59.73
C ARG A 771 1.59 52.37 59.00
N LEU A 772 2.75 52.94 59.39
CA LEU A 772 4.05 52.49 58.86
C LEU A 772 4.37 51.05 59.28
N MET A 773 4.10 50.62 60.52
CA MET A 773 4.28 49.21 60.92
C MET A 773 3.29 48.27 60.24
N SER A 774 2.04 48.68 60.02
CA SER A 774 1.06 47.93 59.25
C SER A 774 1.50 47.79 57.79
N ASP A 775 1.99 48.88 57.19
CA ASP A 775 2.45 48.91 55.81
C ASP A 775 3.76 48.13 55.64
N ILE A 776 4.70 48.21 56.60
CA ILE A 776 5.92 47.37 56.64
C ILE A 776 5.54 45.89 56.78
N ASN A 777 4.63 45.53 57.69
CA ASN A 777 4.17 44.15 57.84
C ASN A 777 3.44 43.66 56.58
N ASN A 778 2.66 44.51 55.92
CA ASN A 778 2.02 44.19 54.65
C ASN A 778 3.05 44.01 53.53
N ILE A 779 4.07 44.87 53.45
CA ILE A 779 5.18 44.76 52.50
C ILE A 779 5.98 43.48 52.76
N GLU A 780 6.33 43.15 54.00
CA GLU A 780 7.04 41.92 54.34
C GLU A 780 6.21 40.67 54.01
N ARG A 781 4.89 40.71 54.24
CA ARG A 781 3.97 39.64 53.86
C ARG A 781 3.84 39.51 52.34
N MET A 782 3.81 40.62 51.60
CA MET A 782 3.84 40.63 50.13
C MET A 782 5.17 40.11 49.60
N VAL A 783 6.31 40.48 50.19
CA VAL A 783 7.64 39.98 49.83
C VAL A 783 7.75 38.48 50.11
N TYR A 784 7.20 38.00 51.22
CA TYR A 784 7.14 36.56 51.51
C TYR A 784 6.29 35.81 50.49
N ILE A 785 5.09 36.34 50.14
CA ILE A 785 4.24 35.74 49.12
C ILE A 785 4.92 35.76 47.76
N LEU A 786 5.58 36.85 47.37
CA LEU A 786 6.33 36.98 46.12
C LEU A 786 7.50 35.98 46.05
N ARG A 787 8.24 35.79 47.14
CA ARG A 787 9.30 34.76 47.18
C ARG A 787 8.73 33.35 47.10
N LYS A 788 7.60 33.10 47.77
CA LYS A 788 6.93 31.80 47.68
C LYS A 788 6.41 31.54 46.26
N THR A 789 5.74 32.49 45.63
CA THR A 789 5.25 32.35 44.26
C THR A 789 6.40 32.26 43.26
N GLN A 790 7.53 32.94 43.49
CA GLN A 790 8.74 32.80 42.68
C GLN A 790 9.33 31.39 42.80
N ASN A 791 9.39 30.82 44.01
CA ASN A 791 9.85 29.44 44.22
C ASN A 791 8.88 28.42 43.60
N ASP A 792 7.58 28.60 43.78
CA ASP A 792 6.54 27.75 43.20
C ASP A 792 6.60 27.83 41.66
N LEU A 793 6.80 29.02 41.09
CA LEU A 793 7.00 29.22 39.66
C LEU A 793 8.25 28.49 39.17
N GLN A 794 9.36 28.58 39.92
CA GLN A 794 10.61 27.91 39.57
C GLN A 794 10.47 26.38 39.60
N GLU A 795 9.75 25.84 40.59
CA GLU A 795 9.44 24.41 40.68
C GLU A 795 8.53 23.96 39.52
N VAL A 796 7.51 24.75 39.17
CA VAL A 796 6.63 24.47 38.02
C VAL A 796 7.40 24.55 36.70
N THR A 797 8.30 25.52 36.51
CA THR A 797 9.14 25.59 35.30
C THR A 797 10.11 24.41 35.20
N ASN A 798 10.66 23.93 36.32
CA ASN A 798 11.51 22.74 36.31
C ASN A 798 10.71 21.48 35.99
N LYS A 799 9.48 21.37 36.52
CA LYS A 799 8.54 20.29 36.18
C LYS A 799 8.13 20.33 34.71
N ASP A 800 7.81 21.51 34.17
CA ASP A 800 7.48 21.69 32.75
C ASP A 800 8.67 21.31 31.85
N ALA A 801 9.88 21.74 32.18
CA ALA A 801 11.10 21.36 31.46
C ALA A 801 11.32 19.84 31.49
N GLY A 802 11.11 19.19 32.64
CA GLY A 802 11.19 17.73 32.77
C GLY A 802 10.13 16.99 31.94
N ILE A 803 8.88 17.45 31.95
CA ILE A 803 7.80 16.88 31.15
C ILE A 803 8.09 17.06 29.65
N ARG A 804 8.58 18.23 29.21
CA ARG A 804 8.99 18.46 27.82
C ARG A 804 10.09 17.50 27.37
N ALA A 805 11.09 17.25 28.21
CA ALA A 805 12.14 16.29 27.91
C ALA A 805 11.58 14.85 27.77
N GLN A 806 10.67 14.44 28.66
CA GLN A 806 10.00 13.14 28.58
C GLN A 806 9.13 13.00 27.32
N ILE A 807 8.41 14.06 26.94
CA ILE A 807 7.62 14.08 25.69
C ILE A 807 8.54 13.93 24.48
N GLU A 808 9.68 14.64 24.46
CA GLU A 808 10.64 14.55 23.36
C GLU A 808 11.26 13.15 23.24
N GLU A 809 11.63 12.52 24.36
CA GLU A 809 12.11 11.13 24.39
C GLU A 809 11.03 10.14 23.92
N ALA A 810 9.79 10.30 24.37
CA ALA A 810 8.66 9.47 23.93
C ALA A 810 8.36 9.62 22.43
N LEU A 811 8.49 10.84 21.89
CA LEU A 811 8.35 11.11 20.46
C LEU A 811 9.47 10.46 19.63
N LEU A 812 10.72 10.48 20.13
CA LEU A 812 11.84 9.78 19.51
C LEU A 812 11.65 8.25 19.53
N SER A 813 11.22 7.70 20.65
CA SER A 813 10.89 6.26 20.77
C SER A 813 9.75 5.85 19.83
N LYS A 814 8.69 6.66 19.75
CA LYS A 814 7.59 6.47 18.79
C LYS A 814 8.09 6.50 17.34
N HIS A 815 8.98 7.43 17.01
CA HIS A 815 9.58 7.54 15.68
C HIS A 815 10.42 6.30 15.34
N ALA A 816 11.29 5.85 16.26
CA ALA A 816 12.09 4.63 16.09
C ALA A 816 11.20 3.39 15.84
N ASN A 817 10.12 3.24 16.62
CA ASN A 817 9.16 2.15 16.44
C ASN A 817 8.43 2.24 15.09
N LEU A 818 8.04 3.44 14.67
CA LEU A 818 7.40 3.67 13.37
C LEU A 818 8.32 3.29 12.22
N GLU A 819 9.59 3.72 12.24
CA GLU A 819 10.59 3.35 11.22
C GLU A 819 10.79 1.82 11.15
N GLN A 820 10.88 1.15 12.30
CA GLN A 820 10.98 -0.31 12.34
C GLN A 820 9.76 -1.00 11.71
N ILE A 821 8.55 -0.49 11.98
CA ILE A 821 7.30 -0.99 11.39
C ILE A 821 7.30 -0.73 9.87
N ILE A 822 7.63 0.49 9.43
CA ILE A 822 7.68 0.86 8.01
C ILE A 822 8.67 -0.04 7.26
N ARG A 823 9.85 -0.32 7.83
CA ARG A 823 10.81 -1.26 7.23
C ARG A 823 10.27 -2.67 7.14
N LYS A 824 9.66 -3.21 8.22
CA LYS A 824 9.01 -4.54 8.19
C LYS A 824 7.90 -4.60 7.14
N GLN A 825 7.11 -3.54 7.01
CA GLN A 825 6.06 -3.42 6.00
C GLN A 825 6.64 -3.32 4.58
N ASN A 826 7.71 -2.55 4.37
CA ASN A 826 8.38 -2.43 3.07
C ASN A 826 9.04 -3.75 2.67
N ARG A 827 9.68 -4.46 3.61
CA ARG A 827 10.20 -5.82 3.42
C ARG A 827 9.07 -6.80 3.09
N ALA A 828 7.94 -6.76 3.80
CA ALA A 828 6.77 -7.58 3.48
C ALA A 828 6.15 -7.23 2.12
N LYS A 829 6.08 -5.93 1.75
CA LYS A 829 5.65 -5.48 0.42
C LYS A 829 6.62 -5.95 -0.66
N ALA A 830 7.92 -5.94 -0.41
CA ALA A 830 8.94 -6.47 -1.33
C ALA A 830 8.77 -7.99 -1.52
N PHE A 831 8.57 -8.75 -0.43
CA PHE A 831 8.26 -10.18 -0.52
C PHE A 831 6.92 -10.46 -1.21
N ARG A 832 5.89 -9.64 -1.00
CA ARG A 832 4.61 -9.74 -1.72
C ARG A 832 4.75 -9.37 -3.19
N ARG A 833 5.59 -8.40 -3.54
CA ARG A 833 5.93 -8.08 -4.95
C ARG A 833 6.64 -9.28 -5.58
N LEU A 834 7.61 -9.86 -4.89
CA LEU A 834 8.29 -11.09 -5.32
C LEU A 834 7.34 -12.28 -5.45
N SER A 835 6.33 -12.42 -4.57
CA SER A 835 5.35 -13.51 -4.64
C SER A 835 4.28 -13.31 -5.72
N ASN A 836 3.92 -12.05 -6.01
CA ASN A 836 2.87 -11.71 -6.97
C ASN A 836 3.39 -11.62 -8.41
N LEU A 837 4.71 -11.51 -8.62
CA LEU A 837 5.35 -11.55 -9.92
C LEU A 837 5.57 -13.00 -10.37
N LYS A 838 4.52 -13.64 -10.92
CA LYS A 838 4.62 -14.91 -11.68
C LYS A 838 5.24 -14.74 -13.08
N GLY A 839 6.23 -13.86 -13.23
CA GLY A 839 6.85 -13.59 -14.52
C GLY A 839 7.97 -12.56 -14.43
N GLN A 840 9.19 -13.01 -14.78
CA GLN A 840 10.34 -12.22 -15.21
C GLN A 840 10.75 -11.03 -14.31
N HIS A 841 11.50 -11.33 -13.25
CA HIS A 841 12.64 -10.48 -12.90
C HIS A 841 13.92 -11.25 -13.17
N LYS A 842 14.89 -10.60 -13.84
CA LYS A 842 16.29 -11.03 -13.83
C LYS A 842 16.76 -10.98 -12.38
N ILE A 843 16.72 -12.13 -11.70
CA ILE A 843 17.47 -12.35 -10.47
C ILE A 843 18.91 -12.00 -10.82
N VAL A 844 19.54 -11.08 -10.09
CA VAL A 844 20.98 -10.87 -10.21
C VAL A 844 21.62 -12.18 -9.74
N ARG A 845 22.04 -13.00 -10.71
CA ARG A 845 22.47 -14.40 -10.49
C ARG A 845 23.95 -14.48 -10.14
N SER A 846 24.36 -13.80 -9.07
CA SER A 846 25.47 -14.28 -8.26
C SER A 846 25.32 -13.75 -6.84
N GLU A 847 25.47 -14.65 -5.87
CA GLU A 847 25.54 -14.31 -4.45
C GLU A 847 26.62 -13.26 -4.20
N SER A 848 27.71 -13.30 -4.98
CA SER A 848 28.78 -12.30 -4.92
C SER A 848 28.33 -10.88 -5.28
N SER A 849 27.47 -10.69 -6.28
CA SER A 849 27.01 -9.36 -6.70
C SER A 849 26.05 -8.75 -5.66
N ILE A 850 25.20 -9.58 -5.08
CA ILE A 850 24.33 -9.21 -3.95
C ILE A 850 25.18 -8.89 -2.72
N GLN A 851 26.23 -9.67 -2.45
CA GLN A 851 27.17 -9.42 -1.36
C GLN A 851 27.88 -8.07 -1.54
N THR A 852 28.41 -7.76 -2.73
CA THR A 852 29.05 -6.45 -2.99
C THR A 852 28.07 -5.29 -2.95
N GLN A 853 26.83 -5.46 -3.41
CA GLN A 853 25.82 -4.39 -3.27
C GLN A 853 25.39 -4.20 -1.82
N PHE A 854 25.32 -5.28 -1.05
CA PHE A 854 25.06 -5.22 0.39
C PHE A 854 26.22 -4.55 1.13
N GLU A 855 27.46 -4.97 0.87
CA GLU A 855 28.69 -4.39 1.43
C GLU A 855 28.83 -2.91 1.08
N GLY A 856 28.61 -2.52 -0.18
CA GLY A 856 28.63 -1.11 -0.58
C GLY A 856 27.52 -0.27 0.04
N GLN A 857 26.34 -0.86 0.29
CA GLN A 857 25.26 -0.17 1.02
C GLN A 857 25.56 -0.07 2.51
N THR A 858 26.20 -1.07 3.13
CA THR A 858 26.64 -0.99 4.53
C THR A 858 27.75 0.03 4.71
N GLU A 859 28.74 0.09 3.81
CA GLU A 859 29.80 1.12 3.86
C GLU A 859 29.23 2.53 3.65
N MET A 860 28.25 2.69 2.75
CA MET A 860 27.56 3.96 2.57
C MET A 860 26.74 4.36 3.81
N ASN A 861 26.09 3.40 4.47
CA ASN A 861 25.38 3.65 5.72
C ASN A 861 26.34 4.01 6.87
N ASP A 862 27.49 3.34 6.97
CA ASP A 862 28.49 3.60 8.01
C ASP A 862 29.11 5.00 7.84
N THR A 863 29.46 5.38 6.61
CA THR A 863 29.96 6.73 6.30
C THR A 863 28.91 7.82 6.58
N LEU A 864 27.64 7.59 6.22
CA LEU A 864 26.54 8.49 6.58
C LEU A 864 26.32 8.55 8.10
N MET A 865 26.49 7.42 8.81
CA MET A 865 26.36 7.38 10.27
C MET A 865 27.48 8.17 10.95
N GLU A 866 28.71 8.09 10.46
CA GLU A 866 29.84 8.91 10.93
C GLU A 866 29.60 10.41 10.67
N ILE A 867 29.11 10.79 9.49
CA ILE A 867 28.76 12.18 9.18
C ILE A 867 27.69 12.69 10.14
N VAL A 868 26.63 11.91 10.39
CA VAL A 868 25.54 12.32 11.30
C VAL A 868 26.00 12.38 12.76
N GLN A 869 26.89 11.49 13.19
CA GLN A 869 27.48 11.55 14.53
C GLN A 869 28.40 12.78 14.70
N THR A 870 29.13 13.15 13.65
CA THR A 870 29.96 14.37 13.64
C THR A 870 29.09 15.62 13.68
N LEU A 871 28.06 15.70 12.83
CA LEU A 871 27.08 16.80 12.84
C LEU A 871 26.30 16.91 14.15
N SER A 872 26.02 15.79 14.82
CA SER A 872 25.38 15.79 16.14
C SER A 872 26.28 16.29 17.26
N ARG A 873 27.61 16.25 17.10
CA ARG A 873 28.56 16.87 18.03
C ARG A 873 28.74 18.35 17.73
N ASP A 874 28.77 18.72 16.45
CA ASP A 874 28.98 20.10 16.01
C ASP A 874 27.75 20.99 16.28
N TYR A 875 26.54 20.42 16.33
CA TYR A 875 25.29 21.16 16.55
C TYR A 875 24.39 20.52 17.64
N PRO A 876 24.69 20.74 18.93
CA PRO A 876 23.96 20.14 20.06
C PRO A 876 22.48 20.56 20.14
N GLU A 877 22.14 21.78 19.68
CA GLU A 877 20.76 22.28 19.66
C GLU A 877 19.83 21.51 18.72
N LYS A 878 20.36 20.70 17.78
CA LYS A 878 19.57 19.88 16.85
C LYS A 878 19.62 18.38 17.16
N LYS A 879 19.96 18.01 18.40
CA LYS A 879 20.14 16.61 18.82
C LYS A 879 18.93 15.71 18.50
N SER A 880 17.70 16.17 18.69
CA SER A 880 16.51 15.33 18.39
C SER A 880 16.26 15.15 16.89
N PHE A 881 16.69 16.10 16.06
CA PHE A 881 16.65 15.96 14.60
C PHE A 881 17.66 14.90 14.12
N PHE A 882 18.90 14.95 14.60
CA PHE A 882 19.92 13.97 14.24
C PHE A 882 19.61 12.57 14.79
N ALA A 883 19.00 12.47 15.97
CA ALA A 883 18.54 11.19 16.52
C ALA A 883 17.52 10.48 15.59
N LYS A 884 16.60 11.24 14.98
CA LYS A 884 15.65 10.69 13.98
C LYS A 884 16.36 10.16 12.73
N ILE A 885 17.40 10.84 12.27
CA ILE A 885 18.20 10.41 11.12
C ILE A 885 19.01 9.15 11.47
N ILE A 886 19.55 9.07 12.69
CA ILE A 886 20.24 7.86 13.19
C ILE A 886 19.26 6.67 13.22
N HIS A 887 18.00 6.86 13.64
CA HIS A 887 16.99 5.79 13.58
C HIS A 887 16.72 5.30 12.16
N PHE A 888 16.90 6.15 11.14
CA PHE A 888 16.76 5.79 9.73
C PHE A 888 18.00 5.08 9.17
N LEU A 889 19.21 5.38 9.68
CA LEU A 889 20.47 4.79 9.21
C LEU A 889 20.88 3.51 9.96
N LYS A 890 20.34 3.28 11.16
CA LYS A 890 20.66 2.11 11.97
C LYS A 890 19.81 0.90 11.53
N GLU A 891 20.47 -0.21 11.21
CA GLU A 891 19.96 -1.42 10.50
C GLU A 891 19.56 -1.15 9.03
#